data_AF-A0A933JC21-F1
#
_entry.id   AF-A0A933JC21-F1
#
_cell.length_a   1.000
_cell.length_b   1.000
_cell.length_c   1.000
_cell.angle_alpha   90.00
_cell.angle_beta   90.00
_cell.angle_gamma   90.00
#
_symmetry.space_group_name_H-M   'P 1'
#
loop_
_entity.id
_entity.type
_entity.pdbx_description
1 polymer ?
#
loop_
_entity_poly.entity_id
_entity_poly.type
_entity_poly.pdbx_seq_one_letter_code
_entity_poly.pdbx_strand_id
1 'polypeptide(L)'
;MANFETLLKKFTKLSPKELVQLDKACGWSLNAAELTAAQACFRRIRREPVRGELETIAQTWSEHCKHKTFSGPVRFRSKGKTKRYKNLFKETIVKATKALNKPWCLSVFKDNAGIVEFGKNKKWGLAFKVETHNHPCAVEPYGGAETGVGGVIRDILGVGLGAKPVLNTDNFCFGRLASKMKLPPRALPPERVFRGVVEGVRDYGNRMGIPTASGGIYFDDGYLLNPLVYVGCAGLIPVNKIDKKVRPGDLIVSIGGRTGRDGIHGATFSSANINSETSPGAVQIGHAINEKKTLDVLMKARDLNLYDAVTDCGAGGFSSAVGELGAETGARVRLENARLKDSALEPWEIWVSESQERMILAVPPGRLPALEDILNAENCEYCVLGEFTCDARLLVTFNNETVADLGMAFLHEGAPNHEKEAVFTPSAARRPAKKNNRPHLRTLKELLAHPNICSRHSVITQYDYEVQGGTVIKPLQGRSGDGPGDAVVIWPHSVTGDLNDFAGFAAAHGFNPPVGRIDPYQMALYSVDEAVRNLLCVGAEVSKAAILDNFCAASPKNPEVMGGLALAAEGCHDAAMAYGAPFISGKDSFYNQSKDAAGRQYPIPLSLLISALAPVEDIRKAVTINFKEAGNPVYLAGISRKGLGGSVYEEIAGTGDNLISAVLMKEAVRLYAAVLKAMKRGFVAAAHDVSQGGLAVTLSEMAFSGELGAKLYAGGAAAEKELSETELLFGESPSRLVMEVVKEKEQEFLKLVKGLPIRKLGFVRLEPVLDIQLGDKRLLREDINILKGLWKRELL
;
A
#
# COMPACT_ATOMS: atom_id res chain seq x y z
N MET A 1 32.46 11.42 -21.62
CA MET A 1 33.17 11.06 -20.38
C MET A 1 34.31 12.03 -20.03
N ALA A 2 35.22 12.42 -20.94
CA ALA A 2 36.36 13.31 -20.62
C ALA A 2 36.01 14.69 -19.99
N ASN A 3 34.84 15.27 -20.30
CA ASN A 3 34.39 16.54 -19.70
C ASN A 3 33.89 16.38 -18.24
N PHE A 4 33.38 15.20 -17.86
CA PHE A 4 32.80 14.94 -16.53
C PHE A 4 33.87 14.91 -15.44
N GLU A 5 34.91 14.09 -15.60
CA GLU A 5 35.98 13.99 -14.60
C GLU A 5 36.68 15.33 -14.39
N THR A 6 36.78 16.13 -15.47
CA THR A 6 37.35 17.47 -15.43
C THR A 6 36.50 18.43 -14.60
N LEU A 7 35.17 18.35 -14.72
CA LEU A 7 34.22 19.13 -13.91
C LEU A 7 34.22 18.66 -12.45
N LEU A 8 34.23 17.36 -12.20
CA LEU A 8 34.26 16.79 -10.85
C LEU A 8 35.52 17.21 -10.07
N LYS A 9 36.70 17.21 -10.72
CA LYS A 9 37.97 17.70 -10.15
C LYS A 9 37.99 19.21 -9.83
N LYS A 10 36.94 19.94 -10.19
CA LYS A 10 36.78 21.38 -9.90
C LYS A 10 35.43 21.67 -9.25
N PHE A 11 34.75 20.65 -8.70
CA PHE A 11 33.40 20.75 -8.16
C PHE A 11 33.23 21.93 -7.20
N THR A 12 34.17 22.14 -6.29
CA THR A 12 34.12 23.24 -5.31
C THR A 12 34.23 24.64 -5.95
N LYS A 13 34.65 24.74 -7.21
CA LYS A 13 34.82 26.00 -7.96
C LYS A 13 33.78 26.20 -9.05
N LEU A 14 32.93 25.21 -9.31
CA LEU A 14 31.88 25.31 -10.32
C LEU A 14 30.86 26.40 -9.98
N SER A 15 30.44 27.13 -11.00
CA SER A 15 29.30 28.03 -10.94
C SER A 15 27.98 27.26 -10.80
N PRO A 16 26.88 27.91 -10.36
CA PRO A 16 25.58 27.26 -10.29
C PRO A 16 25.11 26.63 -11.61
N LYS A 17 25.44 27.23 -12.75
CA LYS A 17 25.10 26.69 -14.08
C LYS A 17 25.88 25.41 -14.38
N GLU A 18 27.17 25.38 -14.06
CA GLU A 18 28.02 24.20 -14.26
C GLU A 18 27.62 23.05 -13.33
N LEU A 19 27.19 23.34 -12.10
CA LEU A 19 26.65 22.32 -11.18
C LEU A 19 25.40 21.64 -11.77
N VAL A 20 24.47 22.42 -12.31
CA VAL A 20 23.25 21.87 -12.96
C VAL A 20 23.61 21.05 -14.21
N GLN A 21 24.61 21.49 -14.97
CA GLN A 21 25.09 20.73 -16.13
C GLN A 21 25.72 19.40 -15.71
N LEU A 22 26.48 19.40 -14.61
CA LEU A 22 27.07 18.19 -14.03
C LEU A 22 26.00 17.21 -13.56
N ASP A 23 25.03 17.68 -12.78
CA ASP A 23 23.88 16.88 -12.32
C ASP A 23 23.14 16.21 -13.50
N LYS A 24 22.82 16.99 -14.53
CA LYS A 24 22.13 16.47 -15.73
C LYS A 24 22.95 15.40 -16.46
N ALA A 25 24.28 15.53 -16.47
CA ALA A 25 25.16 14.55 -17.11
C ALA A 25 25.28 13.24 -16.31
N CYS A 26 25.06 13.29 -15.00
CA CYS A 26 25.21 12.15 -14.09
C CYS A 26 23.89 11.49 -13.69
N GLY A 27 22.75 12.17 -13.85
CA GLY A 27 21.44 11.62 -13.49
C GLY A 27 21.13 11.63 -11.99
N TRP A 28 21.85 12.42 -11.19
CA TRP A 28 21.66 12.49 -9.74
C TRP A 28 20.29 13.07 -9.34
N SER A 29 19.68 13.87 -10.20
CA SER A 29 18.38 14.51 -9.96
C SER A 29 18.36 15.38 -8.69
N LEU A 30 19.51 15.97 -8.34
CA LEU A 30 19.64 16.92 -7.23
C LEU A 30 19.20 18.31 -7.68
N ASN A 31 18.47 19.00 -6.82
CA ASN A 31 18.10 20.40 -7.08
C ASN A 31 19.27 21.35 -6.81
N ALA A 32 19.14 22.60 -7.26
CA ALA A 32 20.19 23.61 -7.15
C ALA A 32 20.64 23.87 -5.69
N ALA A 33 19.73 23.81 -4.73
CA ALA A 33 20.06 24.00 -3.32
C ALA A 33 20.81 22.81 -2.74
N GLU A 34 20.43 21.58 -3.11
CA GLU A 34 21.13 20.34 -2.73
C GLU A 34 22.56 20.33 -3.28
N LEU A 35 22.74 20.66 -4.56
CA LEU A 35 24.08 20.79 -5.17
C LEU A 35 24.92 21.85 -4.45
N THR A 36 24.31 22.97 -4.08
CA THR A 36 24.99 24.05 -3.33
C THR A 36 25.38 23.60 -1.92
N ALA A 37 24.51 22.85 -1.23
CA ALA A 37 24.79 22.32 0.10
C ALA A 37 25.93 21.28 0.06
N ALA A 38 25.92 20.38 -0.94
CA ALA A 38 27.02 19.46 -1.19
C ALA A 38 28.33 20.22 -1.48
N GLN A 39 28.31 21.20 -2.38
CA GLN A 39 29.47 22.04 -2.71
C GLN A 39 30.03 22.76 -1.47
N ALA A 40 29.16 23.31 -0.63
CA ALA A 40 29.56 23.97 0.61
C ALA A 40 30.25 22.99 1.59
N CYS A 41 29.76 21.75 1.67
CA CYS A 41 30.40 20.71 2.47
C CYS A 41 31.83 20.43 2.00
N PHE A 42 32.02 20.16 0.70
CA PHE A 42 33.34 19.88 0.10
C PHE A 42 34.31 21.07 0.21
N ARG A 43 33.82 22.30 0.07
CA ARG A 43 34.61 23.52 0.37
C ARG A 43 35.08 23.57 1.83
N ARG A 44 34.20 23.24 2.78
CA ARG A 44 34.52 23.26 4.22
C ARG A 44 35.57 22.21 4.59
N ILE A 45 35.47 21.01 4.03
CA ILE A 45 36.47 19.93 4.25
C ILE A 45 37.71 20.07 3.37
N ARG A 46 37.79 21.12 2.53
CA ARG A 46 38.95 21.52 1.73
C ARG A 46 39.45 20.43 0.75
N ARG A 47 38.53 19.68 0.16
CA ARG A 47 38.84 18.72 -0.91
C ARG A 47 37.71 18.65 -1.93
N GLU A 48 38.05 18.19 -3.12
CA GLU A 48 37.05 17.84 -4.13
C GLU A 48 36.38 16.50 -3.78
N PRO A 49 35.11 16.28 -4.19
CA PRO A 49 34.45 15.00 -4.05
C PRO A 49 35.01 13.97 -5.03
N VAL A 50 34.92 12.70 -4.64
CA VAL A 50 34.98 11.58 -5.60
C VAL A 50 33.56 11.20 -6.03
N ARG A 51 33.44 10.49 -7.16
CA ARG A 51 32.14 10.18 -7.76
C ARG A 51 31.21 9.44 -6.80
N GLY A 52 31.71 8.41 -6.12
CA GLY A 52 30.91 7.60 -5.18
C GLY A 52 30.26 8.42 -4.07
N GLU A 53 30.86 9.54 -3.66
CA GLU A 53 30.28 10.44 -2.64
C GLU A 53 29.07 11.19 -3.15
N LEU A 54 29.14 11.74 -4.37
CA LEU A 54 27.99 12.44 -4.96
C LEU A 54 26.88 11.47 -5.34
N GLU A 55 27.21 10.25 -5.79
CA GLU A 55 26.22 9.18 -6.00
C GLU A 55 25.54 8.80 -4.67
N THR A 56 26.31 8.61 -3.59
CA THR A 56 25.75 8.33 -2.23
C THR A 56 24.82 9.46 -1.76
N ILE A 57 25.24 10.72 -1.94
CA ILE A 57 24.41 11.90 -1.60
C ILE A 57 23.14 11.92 -2.45
N ALA A 58 23.23 11.66 -3.75
CA ALA A 58 22.09 11.65 -4.66
C ALA A 58 21.02 10.63 -4.26
N GLN A 59 21.43 9.40 -3.94
CA GLN A 59 20.51 8.37 -3.46
C GLN A 59 19.90 8.75 -2.11
N THR A 60 20.75 9.13 -1.15
CA THR A 60 20.32 9.43 0.22
C THR A 60 19.43 10.67 0.30
N TRP A 61 19.63 11.68 -0.56
CA TRP A 61 18.85 12.92 -0.58
C TRP A 61 17.70 12.91 -1.59
N SER A 62 17.47 11.78 -2.26
CA SER A 62 16.35 11.62 -3.22
C SER A 62 14.99 11.84 -2.55
N GLU A 63 13.96 12.11 -3.36
CA GLU A 63 12.58 12.16 -2.84
C GLU A 63 12.19 10.82 -2.21
N HIS A 64 12.57 9.73 -2.87
CA HIS A 64 12.27 8.37 -2.46
C HIS A 64 12.81 8.02 -1.06
N CYS A 65 13.99 8.50 -0.68
CA CYS A 65 14.60 8.17 0.61
C CYS A 65 14.33 9.19 1.73
N LYS A 66 14.17 10.50 1.42
CA LYS A 66 13.97 11.56 2.44
C LYS A 66 12.53 12.06 2.54
N HIS A 67 11.64 11.63 1.64
CA HIS A 67 10.23 12.02 1.62
C HIS A 67 10.05 13.54 1.70
N LYS A 68 10.87 14.31 0.97
CA LYS A 68 11.06 15.77 1.17
C LYS A 68 9.76 16.55 1.02
N THR A 69 8.83 16.07 0.20
CA THR A 69 7.49 16.65 0.03
C THR A 69 6.71 16.63 1.33
N PHE A 70 6.64 15.48 1.99
CA PHE A 70 5.90 15.28 3.22
C PHE A 70 6.65 15.75 4.47
N SER A 71 7.98 15.68 4.45
CA SER A 71 8.84 16.08 5.58
C SER A 71 9.18 17.58 5.58
N GLY A 72 8.91 18.29 4.48
CA GLY A 72 9.20 19.71 4.32
C GLY A 72 8.09 20.68 4.77
N PRO A 73 8.41 21.98 4.89
CA PRO A 73 7.42 23.00 5.21
C PRO A 73 6.47 23.25 4.03
N VAL A 74 5.21 23.50 4.34
CA VAL A 74 4.13 23.69 3.35
C VAL A 74 3.29 24.90 3.74
N ARG A 75 3.12 25.83 2.80
CA ARG A 75 2.20 26.96 2.92
C ARG A 75 0.93 26.63 2.14
N PHE A 76 -0.10 26.20 2.86
CA PHE A 76 -1.37 25.76 2.30
C PHE A 76 -2.43 26.86 2.31
N ARG A 77 -3.00 27.17 1.15
CA ARG A 77 -4.09 28.14 0.96
C ARG A 77 -5.35 27.43 0.48
N SER A 78 -6.45 27.60 1.21
CA SER A 78 -7.77 27.15 0.76
C SER A 78 -8.88 28.02 1.34
N LYS A 79 -9.93 28.29 0.55
CA LYS A 79 -11.08 29.13 0.93
C LYS A 79 -10.68 30.48 1.57
N GLY A 80 -9.64 31.13 1.03
CA GLY A 80 -9.12 32.41 1.54
C GLY A 80 -8.34 32.33 2.86
N LYS A 81 -8.16 31.14 3.45
CA LYS A 81 -7.36 30.91 4.66
C LYS A 81 -5.98 30.38 4.29
N THR A 82 -4.96 30.77 5.04
CA THR A 82 -3.59 30.23 4.92
C THR A 82 -3.23 29.48 6.19
N LYS A 83 -2.81 28.22 6.05
CA LYS A 83 -2.23 27.38 7.09
C LYS A 83 -0.78 27.07 6.72
N ARG A 84 0.12 27.00 7.70
CA ARG A 84 1.52 26.64 7.49
C ARG A 84 1.84 25.39 8.29
N TYR A 85 2.47 24.43 7.61
CA TYR A 85 3.08 23.25 8.20
C TYR A 85 4.59 23.43 8.16
N LYS A 86 5.27 23.07 9.24
CA LYS A 86 6.72 22.89 9.28
C LYS A 86 7.11 21.52 8.72
N ASN A 87 6.27 20.51 8.95
CA ASN A 87 6.44 19.16 8.44
C ASN A 87 5.05 18.52 8.33
N LEU A 88 4.52 18.44 7.11
CA LEU A 88 3.15 18.00 6.86
C LEU A 88 2.90 16.61 7.46
N PHE A 89 3.80 15.65 7.26
CA PHE A 89 3.71 14.29 7.79
C PHE A 89 3.67 14.25 9.32
N LYS A 90 4.60 14.95 9.97
CA LYS A 90 4.71 14.97 11.44
C LYS A 90 3.50 15.64 12.10
N GLU A 91 2.93 16.64 11.45
CA GLU A 91 1.80 17.41 11.97
C GLU A 91 0.42 16.84 11.61
N THR A 92 0.38 15.80 10.76
CA THR A 92 -0.85 15.06 10.39
C THR A 92 -0.75 13.60 10.80
N ILE A 93 -0.11 12.74 9.99
CA ILE A 93 -0.03 11.29 10.16
C ILE A 93 0.62 10.91 11.50
N VAL A 94 1.84 11.36 11.77
CA VAL A 94 2.55 11.03 13.02
C VAL A 94 1.84 11.62 14.24
N LYS A 95 1.26 12.82 14.09
CA LYS A 95 0.52 13.49 15.16
C LYS A 95 -0.69 12.65 15.59
N ALA A 96 -1.43 12.08 14.65
CA ALA A 96 -2.57 11.21 14.95
C ALA A 96 -2.11 9.98 15.76
N THR A 97 -1.11 9.25 15.28
CA THR A 97 -0.57 8.07 16.00
C THR A 97 -0.04 8.42 17.39
N LYS A 98 0.72 9.52 17.53
CA LYS A 98 1.22 9.98 18.84
C LYS A 98 0.12 10.41 19.79
N ALA A 99 -0.93 11.06 19.29
CA ALA A 99 -2.07 11.48 20.11
C ALA A 99 -2.91 10.29 20.56
N LEU A 100 -3.08 9.28 19.70
CA LEU A 100 -3.77 8.03 20.03
C LEU A 100 -3.01 7.18 21.04
N ASN A 101 -1.67 7.19 20.98
CA ASN A 101 -0.74 6.56 21.93
C ASN A 101 -1.18 5.15 22.36
N LYS A 102 -1.47 4.28 21.36
CA LYS A 102 -2.01 2.95 21.63
C LYS A 102 -0.90 2.04 22.16
N PRO A 103 -1.06 1.39 23.32
CA PRO A 103 -0.02 0.56 23.93
C PRO A 103 0.27 -0.72 23.14
N TRP A 104 -0.64 -1.13 22.26
CA TRP A 104 -0.46 -2.27 21.38
C TRP A 104 0.32 -1.93 20.10
N CYS A 105 0.71 -0.67 19.88
CA CYS A 105 1.69 -0.31 18.84
C CYS A 105 3.09 -0.49 19.41
N LEU A 106 3.80 -1.54 18.99
CA LEU A 106 5.10 -1.93 19.55
C LEU A 106 6.26 -1.16 18.91
N SER A 107 6.19 -0.93 17.59
CA SER A 107 7.17 -0.11 16.85
C SER A 107 6.48 0.62 15.71
N VAL A 108 6.61 1.94 15.64
CA VAL A 108 5.97 2.78 14.60
C VAL A 108 6.94 3.87 14.15
N PHE A 109 7.07 4.06 12.83
CA PHE A 109 7.95 5.08 12.22
C PHE A 109 9.43 5.04 12.66
N LYS A 110 9.95 3.86 13.00
CA LYS A 110 11.34 3.66 13.45
C LYS A 110 12.13 2.67 12.60
N ASP A 111 11.44 1.88 11.80
CA ASP A 111 12.00 0.71 11.12
C ASP A 111 11.25 0.49 9.79
N ASN A 112 11.66 -0.51 9.02
CA ASN A 112 11.14 -0.80 7.67
C ASN A 112 9.62 -1.07 7.65
N ALA A 113 9.07 -1.55 8.76
CA ALA A 113 7.64 -1.81 8.93
C ALA A 113 7.13 -1.37 10.30
N GLY A 114 5.81 -1.15 10.39
CA GLY A 114 5.13 -0.90 11.65
C GLY A 114 4.73 -2.21 12.32
N ILE A 115 4.89 -2.33 13.64
CA ILE A 115 4.60 -3.54 14.41
C ILE A 115 3.52 -3.28 15.46
N VAL A 116 2.52 -4.14 15.49
CA VAL A 116 1.45 -4.16 16.50
C VAL A 116 1.45 -5.47 17.29
N GLU A 117 0.91 -5.46 18.50
CA GLU A 117 0.79 -6.65 19.37
C GLU A 117 -0.13 -7.71 18.74
N PHE A 118 0.28 -8.99 18.82
CA PHE A 118 -0.46 -10.12 18.29
C PHE A 118 -0.51 -11.31 19.28
N GLY A 119 -1.64 -12.05 19.23
CA GLY A 119 -1.87 -13.27 19.99
C GLY A 119 -2.29 -13.06 21.46
N LYS A 120 -2.83 -14.10 22.09
CA LYS A 120 -3.39 -14.02 23.47
C LYS A 120 -2.35 -13.71 24.54
N ASN A 121 -1.15 -14.25 24.37
CA ASN A 121 -0.06 -14.15 25.34
C ASN A 121 0.88 -12.96 25.08
N LYS A 122 0.59 -12.10 24.08
CA LYS A 122 1.40 -10.93 23.72
C LYS A 122 2.87 -11.27 23.46
N LYS A 123 3.14 -12.50 23.02
CA LYS A 123 4.50 -13.00 22.71
C LYS A 123 4.96 -12.60 21.31
N TRP A 124 4.02 -12.22 20.46
CA TRP A 124 4.24 -11.91 19.05
C TRP A 124 3.88 -10.46 18.75
N GLY A 125 4.63 -9.87 17.84
CA GLY A 125 4.26 -8.69 17.07
C GLY A 125 3.86 -9.09 15.65
N LEU A 126 2.96 -8.34 15.06
CA LEU A 126 2.56 -8.40 13.66
C LEU A 126 3.09 -7.15 12.96
N ALA A 127 4.08 -7.34 12.09
CA ALA A 127 4.62 -6.30 11.23
C ALA A 127 3.77 -6.17 9.96
N PHE A 128 3.59 -4.95 9.46
CA PHE A 128 2.94 -4.72 8.17
C PHE A 128 3.54 -3.53 7.44
N LYS A 129 3.74 -3.72 6.14
CA LYS A 129 4.27 -2.73 5.23
C LYS A 129 3.57 -2.86 3.88
N VAL A 130 3.36 -1.72 3.25
CA VAL A 130 2.92 -1.60 1.86
C VAL A 130 3.87 -0.62 1.18
N GLU A 131 4.28 -0.96 -0.03
CA GLU A 131 5.17 -0.22 -0.91
C GLU A 131 4.51 -0.03 -2.28
N THR A 132 5.17 0.76 -3.14
CA THR A 132 4.71 1.02 -4.51
C THR A 132 5.83 0.80 -5.52
N HIS A 133 5.51 0.27 -6.70
CA HIS A 133 6.50 0.07 -7.77
C HIS A 133 6.02 0.57 -9.15
N ASN A 134 5.51 1.81 -9.18
CA ASN A 134 4.75 2.38 -10.29
C ASN A 134 5.57 2.58 -11.57
N HIS A 135 6.65 3.38 -11.51
CA HIS A 135 7.45 3.72 -12.70
C HIS A 135 8.10 2.52 -13.37
N PRO A 136 8.70 1.56 -12.63
CA PRO A 136 9.21 0.34 -13.24
C PRO A 136 8.11 -0.45 -13.95
N CYS A 137 6.94 -0.60 -13.32
CA CYS A 137 5.81 -1.31 -13.92
C CYS A 137 5.23 -0.63 -15.17
N ALA A 138 5.41 0.68 -15.34
CA ALA A 138 5.01 1.40 -16.54
C ALA A 138 5.88 1.04 -17.76
N VAL A 139 7.13 0.67 -17.53
CA VAL A 139 8.15 0.44 -18.58
C VAL A 139 8.38 -1.05 -18.84
N GLU A 140 8.54 -1.83 -17.77
CA GLU A 140 8.72 -3.28 -17.80
C GLU A 140 7.83 -3.88 -16.67
N PRO A 141 6.57 -4.24 -17.00
CA PRO A 141 5.56 -4.60 -16.00
C PRO A 141 5.88 -5.84 -15.16
N TYR A 142 6.51 -6.85 -15.76
CA TYR A 142 6.75 -8.15 -15.11
C TYR A 142 7.81 -8.04 -14.02
N GLY A 143 9.03 -7.64 -14.39
CA GLY A 143 10.15 -7.43 -13.47
C GLY A 143 9.88 -6.28 -12.51
N GLY A 144 9.18 -5.23 -12.97
CA GLY A 144 8.68 -4.17 -12.10
C GLY A 144 7.81 -4.70 -10.95
N ALA A 145 6.87 -5.60 -11.23
CA ALA A 145 6.01 -6.16 -10.18
C ALA A 145 6.75 -7.17 -9.29
N GLU A 146 7.59 -8.03 -9.87
CA GLU A 146 8.41 -8.99 -9.12
C GLU A 146 9.28 -8.29 -8.08
N THR A 147 10.01 -7.26 -8.50
CA THR A 147 10.93 -6.51 -7.62
C THR A 147 10.19 -5.67 -6.58
N GLY A 148 8.98 -5.21 -6.89
CA GLY A 148 8.08 -4.63 -5.88
C GLY A 148 7.72 -5.64 -4.78
N VAL A 149 7.27 -6.83 -5.15
CA VAL A 149 6.89 -7.89 -4.18
C VAL A 149 8.11 -8.34 -3.36
N GLY A 150 9.24 -8.60 -4.00
CA GLY A 150 10.49 -8.94 -3.29
C GLY A 150 10.93 -7.83 -2.35
N GLY A 151 10.89 -6.57 -2.79
CA GLY A 151 11.23 -5.41 -1.94
C GLY A 151 10.43 -5.37 -0.64
N VAL A 152 9.09 -5.44 -0.74
CA VAL A 152 8.24 -5.37 0.46
C VAL A 152 8.33 -6.63 1.34
N ILE A 153 8.66 -7.79 0.79
CA ILE A 153 8.98 -8.98 1.59
C ILE A 153 10.28 -8.72 2.37
N ARG A 154 11.31 -8.17 1.74
CA ARG A 154 12.56 -7.82 2.43
C ARG A 154 12.38 -6.76 3.51
N ASP A 155 11.46 -5.81 3.35
CA ASP A 155 11.09 -4.90 4.45
C ASP A 155 10.63 -5.65 5.70
N ILE A 156 9.82 -6.70 5.52
CA ILE A 156 9.36 -7.56 6.62
C ILE A 156 10.49 -8.46 7.15
N LEU A 157 11.41 -8.89 6.31
CA LEU A 157 12.63 -9.60 6.76
C LEU A 157 13.63 -8.67 7.47
N GLY A 158 13.58 -7.36 7.19
CA GLY A 158 14.46 -6.33 7.74
C GLY A 158 13.93 -5.66 9.02
N VAL A 159 12.63 -5.78 9.33
CA VAL A 159 12.05 -5.18 10.54
C VAL A 159 12.50 -5.93 11.81
N GLY A 160 12.97 -5.19 12.80
CA GLY A 160 13.61 -5.75 13.99
C GLY A 160 14.75 -6.70 13.62
N LEU A 161 14.80 -7.87 14.25
CA LEU A 161 15.72 -8.94 13.87
C LEU A 161 15.11 -9.89 12.82
N GLY A 162 14.08 -9.46 12.10
CA GLY A 162 13.44 -10.20 11.01
C GLY A 162 12.13 -10.87 11.39
N ALA A 163 11.04 -10.41 10.78
CA ALA A 163 9.72 -11.02 10.89
C ALA A 163 9.54 -12.12 9.82
N LYS A 164 8.76 -13.16 10.13
CA LYS A 164 8.40 -14.22 9.19
C LYS A 164 7.17 -13.78 8.38
N PRO A 165 7.28 -13.57 7.05
CA PRO A 165 6.12 -13.26 6.21
C PRO A 165 5.05 -14.34 6.24
N VAL A 166 3.78 -13.92 6.38
CA VAL A 166 2.60 -14.81 6.44
C VAL A 166 1.45 -14.37 5.53
N LEU A 167 1.55 -13.18 4.92
CA LEU A 167 0.53 -12.65 4.01
C LEU A 167 1.18 -11.63 3.08
N ASN A 168 0.93 -11.76 1.78
CA ASN A 168 1.11 -10.70 0.80
C ASN A 168 -0.25 -10.10 0.42
N THR A 169 -0.23 -8.82 0.07
CA THR A 169 -1.40 -8.07 -0.40
C THR A 169 -1.06 -7.28 -1.65
N ASP A 170 -2.02 -7.05 -2.55
CA ASP A 170 -1.79 -6.28 -3.76
C ASP A 170 -2.95 -5.36 -4.14
N ASN A 171 -2.69 -4.12 -4.53
CA ASN A 171 -3.72 -3.25 -5.09
C ASN A 171 -3.19 -2.62 -6.36
N PHE A 172 -3.96 -2.68 -7.44
CA PHE A 172 -3.52 -2.20 -8.75
C PHE A 172 -4.45 -1.16 -9.34
N CYS A 173 -3.86 -0.16 -10.00
CA CYS A 173 -4.57 0.80 -10.81
C CYS A 173 -4.05 0.75 -12.24
N PHE A 174 -4.94 0.51 -13.21
CA PHE A 174 -4.58 0.43 -14.62
C PHE A 174 -5.43 1.36 -15.49
N GLY A 175 -4.89 1.70 -16.66
CA GLY A 175 -5.70 2.26 -17.75
C GLY A 175 -6.86 1.33 -18.11
N ARG A 176 -7.99 1.88 -18.57
CA ARG A 176 -9.12 1.06 -19.00
C ARG A 176 -8.70 0.16 -20.16
N LEU A 177 -9.00 -1.14 -20.07
CA LEU A 177 -8.63 -2.12 -21.11
C LEU A 177 -9.23 -1.78 -22.48
N ALA A 178 -10.44 -1.20 -22.49
CA ALA A 178 -11.12 -0.75 -23.71
C ALA A 178 -10.80 0.71 -24.12
N SER A 179 -9.75 1.31 -23.55
CA SER A 179 -9.39 2.70 -23.86
C SER A 179 -9.08 2.86 -25.34
N LYS A 180 -9.65 3.92 -25.95
CA LYS A 180 -9.42 4.27 -27.36
C LYS A 180 -8.36 5.36 -27.52
N MET A 181 -7.73 5.79 -26.42
CA MET A 181 -6.74 6.87 -26.48
C MET A 181 -5.49 6.42 -27.23
N LYS A 182 -4.94 7.31 -28.05
CA LYS A 182 -3.67 7.08 -28.73
C LYS A 182 -2.53 7.18 -27.73
N LEU A 183 -1.75 6.10 -27.62
CA LEU A 183 -0.58 6.04 -26.74
C LEU A 183 0.62 6.77 -27.36
N PRO A 184 1.47 7.43 -26.55
CA PRO A 184 2.74 7.96 -27.02
C PRO A 184 3.69 6.83 -27.45
N PRO A 185 4.72 7.12 -28.27
CA PRO A 185 5.71 6.11 -28.65
C PRO A 185 6.34 5.41 -27.44
N ARG A 186 6.54 4.10 -27.54
CA ARG A 186 7.12 3.22 -26.49
C ARG A 186 6.25 2.99 -25.25
N ALA A 187 5.13 3.69 -25.06
CA ALA A 187 4.18 3.33 -24.00
C ALA A 187 3.51 1.99 -24.31
N LEU A 188 3.31 1.20 -23.26
CA LEU A 188 2.71 -0.13 -23.37
C LEU A 188 1.18 -0.04 -23.35
N PRO A 189 0.47 -0.91 -24.10
CA PRO A 189 -0.98 -1.04 -23.97
C PRO A 189 -1.40 -1.44 -22.55
N PRO A 190 -2.55 -0.97 -22.04
CA PRO A 190 -3.00 -1.27 -20.68
C PRO A 190 -3.16 -2.78 -20.43
N GLU A 191 -3.59 -3.56 -21.43
CA GLU A 191 -3.65 -5.03 -21.32
C GLU A 191 -2.29 -5.66 -21.06
N ARG A 192 -1.23 -5.17 -21.74
CA ARG A 192 0.13 -5.69 -21.56
C ARG A 192 0.68 -5.34 -20.18
N VAL A 193 0.42 -4.12 -19.71
CA VAL A 193 0.79 -3.70 -18.36
C VAL A 193 0.09 -4.54 -17.31
N PHE A 194 -1.23 -4.72 -17.45
CA PHE A 194 -2.04 -5.50 -16.53
C PHE A 194 -1.60 -6.97 -16.46
N ARG A 195 -1.45 -7.65 -17.61
CA ARG A 195 -0.98 -9.05 -17.67
C ARG A 195 0.40 -9.19 -17.02
N GLY A 196 1.36 -8.34 -17.40
CA GLY A 196 2.73 -8.45 -16.90
C GLY A 196 2.83 -8.20 -15.39
N VAL A 197 2.10 -7.22 -14.84
CA VAL A 197 2.08 -6.99 -13.39
C VAL A 197 1.53 -8.21 -12.65
N VAL A 198 0.40 -8.77 -13.12
CA VAL A 198 -0.21 -9.96 -12.50
C VAL A 198 0.73 -11.16 -12.56
N GLU A 199 1.39 -11.38 -13.70
CA GLU A 199 2.38 -12.45 -13.87
C GLU A 199 3.60 -12.29 -12.95
N GLY A 200 4.10 -11.06 -12.78
CA GLY A 200 5.23 -10.78 -11.90
C GLY A 200 4.89 -11.01 -10.42
N VAL A 201 3.72 -10.53 -9.96
CA VAL A 201 3.26 -10.80 -8.58
C VAL A 201 3.05 -12.29 -8.33
N ARG A 202 2.42 -12.98 -9.29
CA ARG A 202 2.24 -14.44 -9.26
C ARG A 202 3.56 -15.16 -9.10
N ASP A 203 4.50 -14.90 -10.00
CA ASP A 203 5.72 -15.69 -10.09
C ASP A 203 6.65 -15.45 -8.89
N TYR A 204 6.71 -14.23 -8.36
CA TYR A 204 7.50 -13.95 -7.16
C TYR A 204 6.84 -14.50 -5.89
N GLY A 205 5.56 -14.15 -5.64
CA GLY A 205 4.83 -14.53 -4.42
C GLY A 205 4.71 -16.04 -4.26
N ASN A 206 4.33 -16.75 -5.33
CA ASN A 206 4.17 -18.20 -5.31
C ASN A 206 5.49 -18.91 -5.03
N ARG A 207 6.60 -18.48 -5.67
CA ARG A 207 7.93 -19.09 -5.46
C ARG A 207 8.52 -18.78 -4.08
N MET A 208 8.14 -17.65 -3.47
CA MET A 208 8.48 -17.36 -2.07
C MET A 208 7.71 -18.21 -1.07
N GLY A 209 6.57 -18.79 -1.47
CA GLY A 209 5.71 -19.58 -0.59
C GLY A 209 5.03 -18.71 0.48
N ILE A 210 4.56 -17.52 0.09
CA ILE A 210 3.81 -16.60 0.93
C ILE A 210 2.46 -16.36 0.25
N PRO A 211 1.32 -16.51 0.96
CA PRO A 211 0.02 -16.40 0.33
C PRO A 211 -0.28 -14.96 -0.07
N THR A 212 -0.59 -14.70 -1.34
CA THR A 212 -1.12 -13.40 -1.81
C THR A 212 -2.64 -13.46 -1.76
N ALA A 213 -3.23 -12.99 -0.66
CA ALA A 213 -4.63 -13.28 -0.36
C ALA A 213 -5.55 -12.05 -0.30
N SER A 214 -5.04 -10.82 -0.17
CA SER A 214 -5.85 -9.60 -0.03
C SER A 214 -5.49 -8.58 -1.10
N GLY A 215 -6.48 -7.98 -1.75
CA GLY A 215 -6.18 -7.00 -2.77
C GLY A 215 -7.36 -6.39 -3.50
N GLY A 216 -7.06 -5.62 -4.55
CA GLY A 216 -8.04 -4.87 -5.32
C GLY A 216 -7.52 -4.39 -6.67
N ILE A 217 -8.41 -4.16 -7.62
CA ILE A 217 -8.06 -3.64 -8.96
C ILE A 217 -9.04 -2.53 -9.32
N TYR A 218 -8.47 -1.40 -9.76
CA TYR A 218 -9.22 -0.24 -10.23
C TYR A 218 -8.78 0.17 -11.64
N PHE A 219 -9.74 0.40 -12.52
CA PHE A 219 -9.51 0.82 -13.90
C PHE A 219 -9.98 2.24 -14.14
N ASP A 220 -9.07 3.08 -14.64
CA ASP A 220 -9.35 4.47 -15.01
C ASP A 220 -8.32 4.96 -16.02
N ASP A 221 -8.75 5.72 -17.04
CA ASP A 221 -7.85 6.23 -18.07
C ASP A 221 -6.73 7.10 -17.49
N GLY A 222 -6.93 7.75 -16.33
CA GLY A 222 -5.90 8.52 -15.63
C GLY A 222 -4.63 7.71 -15.29
N TYR A 223 -4.71 6.39 -15.23
CA TYR A 223 -3.56 5.50 -14.98
C TYR A 223 -3.00 4.86 -16.26
N LEU A 224 -3.43 5.31 -17.45
CA LEU A 224 -3.05 4.67 -18.72
C LEU A 224 -1.55 4.70 -19.00
N LEU A 225 -0.87 5.79 -18.63
CA LEU A 225 0.58 5.93 -18.85
C LEU A 225 1.41 5.67 -17.58
N ASN A 226 0.76 5.68 -16.41
CA ASN A 226 1.39 5.49 -15.11
C ASN A 226 0.45 4.59 -14.30
N PRO A 227 0.62 3.25 -14.36
CA PRO A 227 -0.12 2.35 -13.48
C PRO A 227 0.31 2.58 -12.04
N LEU A 228 -0.58 2.25 -11.09
CA LEU A 228 -0.18 2.16 -9.68
C LEU A 228 -0.12 0.70 -9.29
N VAL A 229 1.00 0.29 -8.71
CA VAL A 229 1.25 -1.08 -8.28
C VAL A 229 1.62 -1.03 -6.81
N TYR A 230 0.63 -1.25 -5.96
CA TYR A 230 0.80 -1.37 -4.52
C TYR A 230 1.00 -2.83 -4.15
N VAL A 231 2.04 -3.11 -3.38
CA VAL A 231 2.38 -4.45 -2.90
C VAL A 231 2.65 -4.37 -1.41
N GLY A 232 2.10 -5.30 -0.65
CA GLY A 232 2.18 -5.32 0.80
C GLY A 232 2.57 -6.68 1.32
N CYS A 233 3.17 -6.70 2.51
CA CYS A 233 3.55 -7.91 3.20
C CYS A 233 3.35 -7.74 4.71
N ALA A 234 2.72 -8.73 5.34
CA ALA A 234 2.61 -8.84 6.80
C ALA A 234 3.41 -10.04 7.32
N GLY A 235 4.04 -9.89 8.48
CA GLY A 235 4.85 -10.94 9.08
C GLY A 235 4.82 -10.95 10.61
N LEU A 236 5.08 -12.12 11.21
CA LEU A 236 5.17 -12.26 12.66
C LEU A 236 6.60 -12.21 13.16
N ILE A 237 6.79 -11.53 14.29
CA ILE A 237 8.07 -11.42 14.99
C ILE A 237 7.88 -11.68 16.48
N PRO A 238 8.77 -12.43 17.16
CA PRO A 238 8.72 -12.51 18.61
C PRO A 238 8.97 -11.14 19.23
N VAL A 239 8.26 -10.76 20.30
CA VAL A 239 8.37 -9.41 20.89
C VAL A 239 9.80 -9.09 21.35
N ASN A 240 10.55 -10.08 21.83
CA ASN A 240 11.95 -9.92 22.22
C ASN A 240 12.95 -9.83 21.05
N LYS A 241 12.46 -9.80 19.80
CA LYS A 241 13.25 -9.63 18.57
C LYS A 241 12.93 -8.32 17.84
N ILE A 242 12.05 -7.48 18.39
CA ILE A 242 11.64 -6.22 17.78
C ILE A 242 12.78 -5.20 17.81
N ASP A 243 13.49 -5.11 18.93
CA ASP A 243 14.61 -4.18 19.04
C ASP A 243 15.84 -4.72 18.31
N LYS A 244 16.42 -3.87 17.45
CA LYS A 244 17.69 -4.10 16.77
C LYS A 244 18.65 -2.96 17.05
N LYS A 245 19.95 -3.23 17.13
CA LYS A 245 20.97 -2.20 17.38
C LYS A 245 22.33 -2.62 16.87
N VAL A 246 22.92 -1.82 16.00
CA VAL A 246 24.31 -1.96 15.57
C VAL A 246 25.27 -1.61 16.72
N ARG A 247 26.32 -2.40 16.88
CA ARG A 247 27.42 -2.12 17.83
C ARG A 247 28.73 -1.87 17.07
N PRO A 248 29.58 -0.95 17.57
CA PRO A 248 30.94 -0.83 17.05
C PRO A 248 31.69 -2.17 17.13
N GLY A 249 32.34 -2.55 16.04
CA GLY A 249 33.03 -3.83 15.90
C GLY A 249 32.17 -4.96 15.32
N ASP A 250 30.84 -4.77 15.15
CA ASP A 250 30.04 -5.70 14.38
C ASP A 250 30.51 -5.72 12.92
N LEU A 251 30.57 -6.92 12.35
CA LEU A 251 30.89 -7.13 10.95
C LEU A 251 29.70 -6.74 10.08
N ILE A 252 29.99 -6.10 8.94
CA ILE A 252 29.01 -5.82 7.89
C ILE A 252 28.96 -7.04 6.97
N VAL A 253 27.91 -7.85 7.09
CA VAL A 253 27.76 -9.09 6.30
C VAL A 253 26.61 -8.91 5.32
N SER A 254 26.91 -9.00 4.02
CA SER A 254 25.88 -9.06 2.97
C SER A 254 25.54 -10.52 2.69
N ILE A 255 24.25 -10.86 2.66
CA ILE A 255 23.76 -12.20 2.29
C ILE A 255 22.80 -12.11 1.09
N GLY A 256 22.66 -13.21 0.36
CA GLY A 256 21.73 -13.36 -0.75
C GLY A 256 22.34 -13.11 -2.14
N GLY A 257 21.73 -12.22 -2.93
CA GLY A 257 22.09 -11.98 -4.33
C GLY A 257 23.49 -11.38 -4.56
N ARG A 258 24.06 -11.62 -5.74
CA ARG A 258 25.29 -10.96 -6.20
C ARG A 258 25.03 -9.55 -6.73
N THR A 259 26.02 -8.68 -6.63
CA THR A 259 25.96 -7.29 -7.11
C THR A 259 26.25 -7.20 -8.61
N GLY A 260 25.32 -6.66 -9.39
CA GLY A 260 25.44 -6.38 -10.83
C GLY A 260 25.25 -4.90 -11.17
N ARG A 261 25.20 -4.58 -12.48
CA ARG A 261 24.86 -3.23 -12.99
C ARG A 261 23.34 -3.07 -13.04
N ASP A 262 22.71 -3.31 -11.91
CA ASP A 262 21.27 -3.49 -11.82
C ASP A 262 20.67 -2.27 -11.11
N GLY A 263 19.69 -1.61 -11.73
CA GLY A 263 18.93 -0.49 -11.14
C GLY A 263 19.79 0.68 -10.67
N ILE A 264 20.98 0.88 -11.24
CA ILE A 264 21.78 2.08 -10.95
C ILE A 264 20.92 3.29 -11.33
N HIS A 265 20.74 4.20 -10.37
CA HIS A 265 19.84 5.36 -10.46
C HIS A 265 18.34 5.03 -10.38
N GLY A 266 17.94 3.89 -9.80
CA GLY A 266 16.53 3.54 -9.60
C GLY A 266 15.76 4.47 -8.65
N ALA A 267 16.38 4.90 -7.53
CA ALA A 267 15.76 5.87 -6.62
C ALA A 267 15.56 7.26 -7.27
N THR A 268 16.53 7.70 -8.09
CA THR A 268 16.45 8.97 -8.80
C THR A 268 15.49 8.88 -9.99
N PHE A 269 15.45 7.72 -10.67
CA PHE A 269 14.46 7.39 -11.71
C PHE A 269 13.03 7.49 -11.19
N SER A 270 12.74 6.90 -10.03
CA SER A 270 11.42 6.96 -9.38
C SER A 270 11.07 8.35 -8.84
N SER A 271 12.07 9.23 -8.70
CA SER A 271 11.91 10.64 -8.27
C SER A 271 11.71 11.61 -9.44
N ALA A 272 11.60 11.11 -10.68
CA ALA A 272 11.47 11.90 -11.91
C ALA A 272 10.26 11.46 -12.77
N ASN A 273 9.84 12.32 -13.71
CA ASN A 273 8.77 11.98 -14.65
C ASN A 273 9.29 11.05 -15.76
N ILE A 274 8.49 10.07 -16.17
CA ILE A 274 8.79 9.17 -17.30
C ILE A 274 8.75 9.94 -18.62
N ASN A 275 9.72 9.69 -19.52
CA ASN A 275 9.80 10.31 -20.84
C ASN A 275 10.21 9.29 -21.93
N SER A 276 10.28 9.74 -23.19
CA SER A 276 10.60 8.89 -24.34
C SER A 276 12.04 8.34 -24.35
N GLU A 277 12.94 8.92 -23.55
CA GLU A 277 14.35 8.52 -23.43
C GLU A 277 14.58 7.50 -22.31
N THR A 278 13.55 7.18 -21.51
CA THR A 278 13.62 6.16 -20.47
C THR A 278 13.95 4.79 -21.05
N SER A 279 15.03 4.16 -20.56
CA SER A 279 15.50 2.85 -21.02
C SER A 279 14.86 1.71 -20.19
N PRO A 280 14.24 0.70 -20.82
CA PRO A 280 13.73 -0.49 -20.13
C PRO A 280 14.80 -1.30 -19.38
N GLY A 281 16.07 -1.21 -19.81
CA GLY A 281 17.18 -1.93 -19.18
C GLY A 281 17.52 -1.48 -17.75
N ALA A 282 16.86 -0.43 -17.24
CA ALA A 282 16.96 -0.02 -15.84
C ALA A 282 16.10 -0.87 -14.89
N VAL A 283 15.08 -1.58 -15.42
CA VAL A 283 14.21 -2.45 -14.61
C VAL A 283 14.82 -3.84 -14.50
N GLN A 284 14.94 -4.33 -13.27
CA GLN A 284 15.53 -5.63 -12.97
C GLN A 284 14.46 -6.73 -13.02
N ILE A 285 14.91 -7.96 -13.27
CA ILE A 285 14.11 -9.17 -13.08
C ILE A 285 14.52 -9.77 -11.74
N GLY A 286 13.53 -10.07 -10.90
CA GLY A 286 13.78 -10.61 -9.58
C GLY A 286 14.14 -12.09 -9.61
N HIS A 287 14.73 -12.59 -8.52
CA HIS A 287 15.08 -14.00 -8.34
C HIS A 287 14.55 -14.54 -7.00
N ALA A 288 13.23 -14.76 -6.93
CA ALA A 288 12.51 -15.21 -5.73
C ALA A 288 13.16 -16.40 -4.98
N ILE A 289 13.73 -17.38 -5.70
CA ILE A 289 14.37 -18.54 -5.05
C ILE A 289 15.62 -18.15 -4.24
N ASN A 290 16.33 -17.09 -4.63
CA ASN A 290 17.47 -16.61 -3.85
C ASN A 290 16.99 -15.89 -2.59
N GLU A 291 15.93 -15.08 -2.70
CA GLU A 291 15.31 -14.45 -1.54
C GLU A 291 14.71 -15.47 -0.57
N LYS A 292 14.15 -16.57 -1.10
CA LYS A 292 13.65 -17.68 -0.28
C LYS A 292 14.76 -18.30 0.59
N LYS A 293 15.95 -18.52 0.02
CA LYS A 293 17.12 -18.97 0.80
C LYS A 293 17.51 -17.95 1.86
N THR A 294 17.55 -16.66 1.51
CA THR A 294 17.83 -15.57 2.45
C THR A 294 16.82 -15.55 3.60
N LEU A 295 15.53 -15.73 3.31
CA LEU A 295 14.47 -15.85 4.30
C LEU A 295 14.76 -17.00 5.27
N ASP A 296 15.03 -18.20 4.74
CA ASP A 296 15.22 -19.40 5.56
C ASP A 296 16.47 -19.31 6.46
N VAL A 297 17.56 -18.70 5.96
CA VAL A 297 18.74 -18.34 6.76
C VAL A 297 18.38 -17.37 7.87
N LEU A 298 17.71 -16.26 7.55
CA LEU A 298 17.40 -15.20 8.51
C LEU A 298 16.55 -15.72 9.67
N MET A 299 15.54 -16.54 9.38
CA MET A 299 14.69 -17.12 10.43
C MET A 299 15.50 -17.97 11.42
N LYS A 300 16.38 -18.85 10.91
CA LYS A 300 17.26 -19.69 11.74
C LYS A 300 18.27 -18.86 12.53
N ALA A 301 18.92 -17.90 11.87
CA ALA A 301 19.94 -17.04 12.47
C ALA A 301 19.37 -16.11 13.55
N ARG A 302 18.16 -15.57 13.37
CA ARG A 302 17.41 -14.79 14.37
C ARG A 302 17.16 -15.60 15.63
N ASP A 303 16.66 -16.82 15.47
CA ASP A 303 16.27 -17.67 16.59
C ASP A 303 17.49 -18.08 17.44
N LEU A 304 18.66 -18.18 16.80
CA LEU A 304 19.95 -18.43 17.45
C LEU A 304 20.68 -17.16 17.93
N ASN A 305 20.15 -15.96 17.70
CA ASN A 305 20.78 -14.67 18.04
C ASN A 305 22.17 -14.47 17.40
N LEU A 306 22.29 -14.68 16.10
CA LEU A 306 23.59 -14.60 15.42
C LEU A 306 23.95 -13.20 14.88
N TYR A 307 23.03 -12.25 14.93
CA TYR A 307 23.25 -10.86 14.51
C TYR A 307 22.46 -9.90 15.40
N ASP A 308 22.95 -8.65 15.46
CA ASP A 308 22.42 -7.60 16.34
C ASP A 308 21.53 -6.60 15.59
N ALA A 309 21.64 -6.54 14.26
CA ALA A 309 20.75 -5.78 13.38
C ALA A 309 20.72 -6.35 11.96
N VAL A 310 19.64 -6.06 11.25
CA VAL A 310 19.46 -6.41 9.84
C VAL A 310 18.69 -5.29 9.11
N THR A 311 18.96 -5.12 7.82
CA THR A 311 18.15 -4.28 6.91
C THR A 311 18.19 -4.84 5.49
N ASP A 312 17.24 -4.44 4.67
CA ASP A 312 17.19 -4.76 3.24
C ASP A 312 18.17 -3.92 2.41
N CYS A 313 18.56 -4.43 1.25
CA CYS A 313 19.21 -3.63 0.20
C CYS A 313 18.21 -3.33 -0.93
N GLY A 314 17.50 -2.21 -0.80
CA GLY A 314 16.64 -1.66 -1.85
C GLY A 314 17.30 -0.51 -2.63
N ALA A 315 16.59 0.61 -2.69
CA ALA A 315 17.02 1.83 -3.39
C ALA A 315 18.37 2.35 -2.86
N GLY A 316 19.30 2.68 -3.77
CA GLY A 316 20.68 3.05 -3.41
C GLY A 316 21.58 1.92 -2.91
N GLY A 317 21.09 0.68 -2.81
CA GLY A 317 21.93 -0.50 -2.56
C GLY A 317 22.68 -0.49 -1.23
N PHE A 318 23.96 -0.88 -1.27
CA PHE A 318 24.81 -0.86 -0.08
C PHE A 318 24.97 0.54 0.51
N SER A 319 24.91 1.58 -0.34
CA SER A 319 25.05 2.97 0.11
C SER A 319 23.97 3.42 1.09
N SER A 320 22.72 3.04 0.84
CA SER A 320 21.61 3.29 1.77
C SER A 320 21.64 2.29 2.93
N ALA A 321 21.69 0.98 2.65
CA ALA A 321 21.59 -0.05 3.68
C ALA A 321 22.66 0.07 4.78
N VAL A 322 23.94 0.21 4.39
CA VAL A 322 25.05 0.38 5.35
C VAL A 322 25.04 1.78 5.94
N GLY A 323 24.72 2.80 5.15
CA GLY A 323 24.66 4.19 5.60
C GLY A 323 23.58 4.45 6.65
N GLU A 324 22.44 3.77 6.55
CA GLU A 324 21.31 3.87 7.49
C GLU A 324 21.56 3.05 8.76
N LEU A 325 21.99 1.78 8.63
CA LEU A 325 22.37 0.97 9.80
C LEU A 325 23.50 1.61 10.61
N GLY A 326 24.47 2.20 9.90
CA GLY A 326 25.64 2.84 10.51
C GLY A 326 25.45 4.30 10.90
N ALA A 327 24.23 4.86 10.83
CA ALA A 327 24.02 6.30 10.99
C ALA A 327 24.56 6.88 12.31
N GLU A 328 24.46 6.11 13.41
CA GLU A 328 24.96 6.52 14.74
C GLU A 328 26.41 6.11 15.02
N THR A 329 26.94 5.11 14.31
CA THR A 329 28.22 4.45 14.61
C THR A 329 29.33 4.86 13.64
N GLY A 330 29.02 4.93 12.35
CA GLY A 330 29.98 4.90 11.25
C GLY A 330 30.15 3.49 10.67
N ALA A 331 30.80 3.40 9.52
CA ALA A 331 31.06 2.16 8.80
C ALA A 331 32.35 2.24 7.98
N ARG A 332 33.13 1.15 7.98
CA ARG A 332 34.28 0.96 7.09
C ARG A 332 34.01 -0.22 6.16
N VAL A 333 33.93 0.05 4.87
CA VAL A 333 33.54 -0.91 3.83
C VAL A 333 34.68 -1.11 2.83
N ARG A 334 34.93 -2.38 2.47
CA ARG A 334 35.89 -2.83 1.45
C ARG A 334 35.12 -3.52 0.32
N LEU A 335 34.94 -2.80 -0.79
CA LEU A 335 34.10 -3.25 -1.90
C LEU A 335 34.73 -4.37 -2.72
N GLU A 336 36.05 -4.58 -2.64
CA GLU A 336 36.73 -5.73 -3.25
C GLU A 336 36.23 -7.08 -2.69
N ASN A 337 35.58 -7.07 -1.52
CA ASN A 337 34.97 -8.26 -0.91
C ASN A 337 33.57 -8.56 -1.46
N ALA A 338 32.93 -7.63 -2.16
CA ALA A 338 31.57 -7.82 -2.66
C ALA A 338 31.52 -8.94 -3.70
N ARG A 339 30.49 -9.78 -3.63
CA ARG A 339 30.23 -10.80 -4.67
C ARG A 339 29.62 -10.14 -5.89
N LEU A 340 30.31 -10.22 -7.03
CA LEU A 340 29.90 -9.55 -8.27
C LEU A 340 29.31 -10.52 -9.29
N LYS A 341 28.34 -10.05 -10.08
CA LYS A 341 27.86 -10.72 -11.30
C LYS A 341 28.83 -10.53 -12.47
N ASP A 342 29.48 -9.37 -12.50
CA ASP A 342 30.43 -8.94 -13.53
C ASP A 342 31.63 -8.25 -12.86
N SER A 343 32.85 -8.65 -13.21
CA SER A 343 34.10 -8.05 -12.71
C SER A 343 34.39 -6.67 -13.30
N ALA A 344 33.69 -6.26 -14.36
CA ALA A 344 33.85 -4.96 -15.02
C ALA A 344 33.05 -3.82 -14.35
N LEU A 345 32.46 -4.06 -13.17
CA LEU A 345 31.79 -3.02 -12.40
C LEU A 345 32.79 -2.02 -11.83
N GLU A 346 32.52 -0.75 -12.05
CA GLU A 346 33.28 0.32 -11.40
C GLU A 346 32.98 0.35 -9.89
N PRO A 347 33.92 0.78 -9.03
CA PRO A 347 33.72 0.74 -7.58
C PRO A 347 32.47 1.49 -7.09
N TRP A 348 32.15 2.63 -7.70
CA TRP A 348 30.93 3.38 -7.36
C TRP A 348 29.66 2.64 -7.81
N GLU A 349 29.70 1.86 -8.90
CA GLU A 349 28.58 1.03 -9.35
C GLU A 349 28.30 -0.10 -8.35
N ILE A 350 29.35 -0.76 -7.84
CA ILE A 350 29.20 -1.79 -6.80
C ILE A 350 28.50 -1.22 -5.56
N TRP A 351 28.87 0.01 -5.17
CA TRP A 351 28.35 0.66 -3.97
C TRP A 351 26.87 1.04 -4.05
N VAL A 352 26.43 1.58 -5.20
CA VAL A 352 25.05 2.09 -5.37
C VAL A 352 24.13 1.16 -6.15
N SER A 353 24.62 0.00 -6.58
CA SER A 353 23.84 -1.01 -7.29
C SER A 353 22.62 -1.42 -6.47
N GLU A 354 21.45 -1.44 -7.11
CA GLU A 354 20.16 -1.81 -6.52
C GLU A 354 19.83 -3.28 -6.80
N SER A 355 20.84 -4.14 -7.03
CA SER A 355 20.64 -5.58 -7.24
C SER A 355 19.74 -6.19 -6.17
N GLN A 356 18.76 -6.98 -6.57
CA GLN A 356 17.76 -7.58 -5.69
C GLN A 356 18.29 -8.69 -4.77
N GLU A 357 17.42 -9.16 -3.88
CA GLU A 357 17.61 -10.31 -2.97
C GLU A 357 18.80 -10.18 -2.02
N ARG A 358 19.20 -8.96 -1.65
CA ARG A 358 20.31 -8.70 -0.74
C ARG A 358 19.83 -8.12 0.59
N MET A 359 20.48 -8.54 1.67
CA MET A 359 20.26 -8.05 3.03
C MET A 359 21.62 -7.76 3.69
N ILE A 360 21.69 -6.75 4.56
CA ILE A 360 22.87 -6.43 5.38
C ILE A 360 22.60 -6.80 6.82
N LEU A 361 23.52 -7.56 7.41
CA LEU A 361 23.52 -7.95 8.81
C LEU A 361 24.69 -7.29 9.54
N ALA A 362 24.43 -6.84 10.78
CA ALA A 362 25.46 -6.49 11.76
C ALA A 362 25.75 -7.72 12.63
N VAL A 363 26.89 -8.37 12.39
CA VAL A 363 27.21 -9.68 12.96
C VAL A 363 28.38 -9.55 13.94
N PRO A 364 28.20 -9.88 15.24
CA PRO A 364 29.31 -9.93 16.16
C PRO A 364 30.36 -10.95 15.66
N PRO A 365 31.68 -10.62 15.65
CA PRO A 365 32.70 -11.49 15.03
C PRO A 365 32.69 -12.93 15.54
N GLY A 366 32.45 -13.14 16.85
CA GLY A 366 32.36 -14.48 17.45
C GLY A 366 31.13 -15.30 17.05
N ARG A 367 30.14 -14.71 16.37
CA ARG A 367 28.94 -15.37 15.87
C ARG A 367 29.03 -15.74 14.39
N LEU A 368 29.99 -15.18 13.65
CA LEU A 368 30.14 -15.42 12.22
C LEU A 368 30.25 -16.92 11.87
N PRO A 369 31.08 -17.75 12.52
CA PRO A 369 31.21 -19.17 12.14
C PRO A 369 29.88 -19.93 12.17
N ALA A 370 29.07 -19.70 13.22
CA ALA A 370 27.75 -20.32 13.34
C ALA A 370 26.75 -19.81 12.28
N LEU A 371 26.89 -18.56 11.84
CA LEU A 371 26.09 -18.01 10.75
C LEU A 371 26.52 -18.61 9.40
N GLU A 372 27.81 -18.79 9.18
CA GLU A 372 28.37 -19.41 7.97
C GLU A 372 27.88 -20.86 7.79
N ASP A 373 27.80 -21.63 8.88
CA ASP A 373 27.24 -22.99 8.85
C ASP A 373 25.81 -23.01 8.28
N ILE A 374 24.97 -22.05 8.69
CA ILE A 374 23.57 -21.94 8.23
C ILE A 374 23.53 -21.47 6.77
N LEU A 375 24.32 -20.45 6.42
CA LEU A 375 24.40 -19.91 5.06
C LEU A 375 24.80 -20.99 4.06
N ASN A 376 25.81 -21.80 4.41
CA ASN A 376 26.29 -22.91 3.58
C ASN A 376 25.24 -24.01 3.47
N ALA A 377 24.55 -24.36 4.57
CA ALA A 377 23.50 -25.39 4.54
C ALA A 377 22.32 -25.01 3.63
N GLU A 378 21.97 -23.72 3.57
CA GLU A 378 20.90 -23.20 2.70
C GLU A 378 21.37 -22.78 1.29
N ASN A 379 22.67 -22.95 0.98
CA ASN A 379 23.28 -22.46 -0.27
C ASN A 379 22.97 -20.97 -0.53
N CYS A 380 23.01 -20.15 0.53
CA CYS A 380 22.84 -18.71 0.49
C CYS A 380 24.22 -18.05 0.44
N GLU A 381 24.50 -17.33 -0.64
CA GLU A 381 25.79 -16.65 -0.80
C GLU A 381 25.93 -15.49 0.18
N TYR A 382 27.18 -15.21 0.60
CA TYR A 382 27.47 -14.08 1.48
C TYR A 382 28.88 -13.51 1.25
N CYS A 383 29.12 -12.34 1.83
CA CYS A 383 30.43 -11.72 1.97
C CYS A 383 30.51 -10.80 3.19
N VAL A 384 31.71 -10.71 3.78
CA VAL A 384 32.02 -9.74 4.84
C VAL A 384 32.61 -8.49 4.20
N LEU A 385 31.81 -7.43 4.15
CA LEU A 385 32.17 -6.16 3.51
C LEU A 385 33.07 -5.30 4.39
N GLY A 386 33.04 -5.47 5.71
CA GLY A 386 33.83 -4.65 6.62
C GLY A 386 33.25 -4.66 8.04
N GLU A 387 33.27 -3.50 8.70
CA GLU A 387 32.86 -3.35 10.10
C GLU A 387 32.15 -2.02 10.36
N PHE A 388 31.25 -2.01 11.33
CA PHE A 388 30.70 -0.78 11.89
C PHE A 388 31.69 -0.18 12.88
N THR A 389 31.91 1.14 12.78
CA THR A 389 32.95 1.85 13.55
C THR A 389 32.35 2.62 14.74
N CYS A 390 33.12 3.47 15.41
CA CYS A 390 32.62 4.33 16.50
C CYS A 390 32.90 5.83 16.26
N ASP A 391 33.26 6.20 15.04
CA ASP A 391 33.71 7.55 14.66
C ASP A 391 32.68 8.33 13.82
N ALA A 392 31.47 7.78 13.66
CA ALA A 392 30.36 8.36 12.89
C ALA A 392 30.76 8.77 11.46
N ARG A 393 31.66 7.99 10.85
CA ARG A 393 32.20 8.22 9.51
C ARG A 393 31.91 7.04 8.60
N LEU A 394 31.48 7.33 7.37
CA LEU A 394 31.34 6.35 6.29
C LEU A 394 32.62 6.39 5.45
N LEU A 395 33.44 5.35 5.55
CA LEU A 395 34.62 5.15 4.73
C LEU A 395 34.43 3.91 3.85
N VAL A 396 34.43 4.10 2.54
CA VAL A 396 34.28 3.04 1.54
C VAL A 396 35.52 3.03 0.67
N THR A 397 36.16 1.86 0.54
CA THR A 397 37.36 1.67 -0.27
C THR A 397 37.18 0.54 -1.29
N PHE A 398 37.97 0.59 -2.36
CA PHE A 398 38.16 -0.51 -3.30
C PHE A 398 39.66 -0.61 -3.61
N ASN A 399 40.31 -1.74 -3.29
CA ASN A 399 41.75 -1.93 -3.47
C ASN A 399 42.60 -0.80 -2.84
N ASN A 400 42.24 -0.37 -1.63
CA ASN A 400 42.81 0.77 -0.89
C ASN A 400 42.56 2.16 -1.49
N GLU A 401 41.84 2.30 -2.60
CA GLU A 401 41.41 3.60 -3.12
C GLU A 401 40.08 4.02 -2.49
N THR A 402 39.96 5.29 -2.10
CA THR A 402 38.74 5.83 -1.50
C THR A 402 37.63 5.99 -2.55
N VAL A 403 36.51 5.31 -2.31
CA VAL A 403 35.27 5.40 -3.11
C VAL A 403 34.29 6.40 -2.50
N ALA A 404 34.20 6.44 -1.17
CA ALA A 404 33.43 7.43 -0.43
C ALA A 404 34.02 7.69 0.96
N ASP A 405 34.05 8.95 1.39
CA ASP A 405 34.52 9.36 2.71
C ASP A 405 33.67 10.53 3.26
N LEU A 406 32.55 10.19 3.91
CA LEU A 406 31.55 11.15 4.36
C LEU A 406 31.29 11.04 5.87
N GLY A 407 31.05 12.18 6.51
CA GLY A 407 30.51 12.17 7.88
C GLY A 407 29.03 11.80 7.88
N MET A 408 28.61 10.88 8.75
CA MET A 408 27.23 10.39 8.80
C MET A 408 26.22 11.51 9.06
N ALA A 409 26.56 12.48 9.93
CA ALA A 409 25.71 13.64 10.20
C ALA A 409 25.42 14.48 8.95
N PHE A 410 26.43 14.72 8.10
CA PHE A 410 26.21 15.45 6.85
C PHE A 410 25.37 14.64 5.87
N LEU A 411 25.65 13.33 5.75
CA LEU A 411 24.92 12.45 4.86
C LEU A 411 23.42 12.43 5.19
N HIS A 412 23.07 12.40 6.49
CA HIS A 412 21.68 12.27 6.93
C HIS A 412 20.94 13.58 7.19
N GLU A 413 21.63 14.64 7.62
CA GLU A 413 21.03 15.92 8.04
C GLU A 413 21.43 17.11 7.14
N GLY A 414 22.30 16.90 6.15
CA GLY A 414 22.82 17.96 5.29
C GLY A 414 21.88 18.44 4.18
N ALA A 415 20.79 17.70 3.91
CA ALA A 415 19.85 18.03 2.84
C ALA A 415 19.05 19.31 3.18
N PRO A 416 19.03 20.33 2.30
CA PRO A 416 18.28 21.55 2.53
C PRO A 416 16.76 21.32 2.44
N ASN A 417 16.00 22.10 3.20
CA ASN A 417 14.53 22.01 3.22
C ASN A 417 13.91 23.35 2.83
N HIS A 418 12.94 23.32 1.90
CA HIS A 418 12.32 24.53 1.33
C HIS A 418 10.79 24.49 1.49
N GLU A 419 10.20 25.68 1.70
CA GLU A 419 8.75 25.83 1.83
C GLU A 419 8.08 25.65 0.47
N LYS A 420 7.10 24.73 0.40
CA LYS A 420 6.32 24.43 -0.79
C LYS A 420 4.99 25.17 -0.75
N GLU A 421 4.56 25.69 -1.89
CA GLU A 421 3.23 26.29 -2.02
C GLU A 421 2.19 25.20 -2.27
N ALA A 422 1.04 25.31 -1.60
CA ALA A 422 -0.09 24.41 -1.77
C ALA A 422 -1.37 25.24 -1.86
N VAL A 423 -2.23 24.95 -2.84
CA VAL A 423 -3.47 25.69 -3.10
C VAL A 423 -4.59 24.68 -3.38
N PHE A 424 -5.74 24.85 -2.76
CA PHE A 424 -6.93 24.09 -3.11
C PHE A 424 -8.15 24.98 -3.23
N THR A 425 -8.82 24.89 -4.37
CA THR A 425 -10.08 25.57 -4.67
C THR A 425 -11.19 24.52 -4.75
N PRO A 426 -12.12 24.50 -3.77
CA PRO A 426 -13.24 23.56 -3.77
C PRO A 426 -14.11 23.75 -5.00
N SER A 427 -14.55 22.64 -5.59
CA SER A 427 -15.60 22.67 -6.62
C SER A 427 -16.97 22.92 -5.97
N ALA A 428 -17.86 23.60 -6.69
CA ALA A 428 -19.24 23.76 -6.24
C ALA A 428 -19.97 22.42 -6.38
N ALA A 429 -20.71 22.01 -5.34
CA ALA A 429 -21.58 20.85 -5.41
C ALA A 429 -22.71 21.10 -6.41
N ARG A 430 -22.93 20.14 -7.30
CA ARG A 430 -23.85 20.18 -8.42
C ARG A 430 -24.61 18.86 -8.48
N ARG A 431 -25.92 18.99 -8.62
CA ARG A 431 -26.82 17.90 -8.98
C ARG A 431 -27.30 18.04 -10.43
N PRO A 432 -27.64 16.95 -11.11
CA PRO A 432 -28.28 17.02 -12.41
C PRO A 432 -29.66 17.68 -12.27
N ALA A 433 -29.96 18.63 -13.16
CA ALA A 433 -31.24 19.36 -13.16
C ALA A 433 -32.44 18.48 -13.58
N LYS A 434 -32.19 17.42 -14.35
CA LYS A 434 -33.20 16.44 -14.77
C LYS A 434 -32.93 15.09 -14.12
N LYS A 435 -34.00 14.41 -13.70
CA LYS A 435 -33.93 13.03 -13.24
C LYS A 435 -33.49 12.12 -14.38
N ASN A 436 -32.54 11.23 -14.10
CA ASN A 436 -32.15 10.18 -15.04
C ASN A 436 -33.09 8.98 -14.86
N ASN A 437 -33.86 8.65 -15.90
CA ASN A 437 -34.88 7.59 -15.86
C ASN A 437 -34.36 6.25 -16.39
N ARG A 438 -33.07 5.94 -16.20
CA ARG A 438 -32.51 4.63 -16.58
C ARG A 438 -33.25 3.50 -15.84
N PRO A 439 -33.67 2.42 -16.54
CA PRO A 439 -34.29 1.29 -15.87
C PRO A 439 -33.33 0.65 -14.85
N HIS A 440 -33.76 0.52 -13.60
CA HIS A 440 -32.91 0.03 -12.50
C HIS A 440 -32.29 -1.33 -12.82
N LEU A 441 -33.04 -2.27 -13.39
CA LEU A 441 -32.51 -3.61 -13.70
C LEU A 441 -31.40 -3.56 -14.76
N ARG A 442 -31.56 -2.70 -15.77
CA ARG A 442 -30.53 -2.49 -16.77
C ARG A 442 -29.27 -1.89 -16.13
N THR A 443 -29.44 -0.89 -15.27
CA THR A 443 -28.34 -0.27 -14.54
C THR A 443 -27.58 -1.28 -13.68
N LEU A 444 -28.29 -2.14 -12.91
CA LEU A 444 -27.65 -3.19 -12.10
C LEU A 444 -26.81 -4.15 -12.96
N LYS A 445 -27.35 -4.58 -14.11
CA LYS A 445 -26.63 -5.47 -15.04
C LYS A 445 -25.37 -4.81 -15.62
N GLU A 446 -25.45 -3.52 -15.98
CA GLU A 446 -24.30 -2.74 -16.45
C GLU A 446 -23.24 -2.55 -15.35
N LEU A 447 -23.67 -2.32 -14.10
CA LEU A 447 -22.77 -2.20 -12.94
C LEU A 447 -22.05 -3.52 -12.65
N LEU A 448 -22.77 -4.65 -12.57
CA LEU A 448 -22.16 -5.96 -12.32
C LEU A 448 -21.13 -6.35 -13.39
N ALA A 449 -21.35 -5.96 -14.65
CA ALA A 449 -20.43 -6.19 -15.76
C ALA A 449 -19.29 -5.14 -15.86
N HIS A 450 -19.30 -4.12 -15.00
CA HIS A 450 -18.32 -3.03 -15.03
C HIS A 450 -16.95 -3.52 -14.55
N PRO A 451 -15.83 -3.16 -15.21
CA PRO A 451 -14.49 -3.60 -14.82
C PRO A 451 -14.08 -3.23 -13.39
N ASN A 452 -14.72 -2.25 -12.75
CA ASN A 452 -14.46 -1.89 -11.34
C ASN A 452 -15.33 -2.63 -10.31
N ILE A 453 -16.23 -3.52 -10.75
CA ILE A 453 -17.15 -4.28 -9.89
C ILE A 453 -17.09 -5.79 -10.19
N CYS A 454 -16.90 -6.17 -11.45
CA CYS A 454 -16.94 -7.58 -11.87
C CYS A 454 -15.88 -8.43 -11.17
N SER A 455 -16.04 -9.75 -11.26
CA SER A 455 -15.20 -10.72 -10.56
C SER A 455 -13.71 -10.53 -10.80
N ARG A 456 -12.92 -10.73 -9.74
CA ARG A 456 -11.45 -10.76 -9.78
C ARG A 456 -10.90 -12.18 -9.87
N HIS A 457 -11.76 -13.17 -10.08
CA HIS A 457 -11.41 -14.59 -10.10
C HIS A 457 -10.23 -14.92 -11.02
N SER A 458 -10.22 -14.41 -12.27
CA SER A 458 -9.17 -14.70 -13.26
C SER A 458 -7.77 -14.18 -12.86
N VAL A 459 -7.69 -13.25 -11.91
CA VAL A 459 -6.43 -12.77 -11.31
C VAL A 459 -6.11 -13.59 -10.07
N ILE A 460 -7.05 -13.67 -9.12
CA ILE A 460 -6.84 -14.32 -7.82
C ILE A 460 -6.42 -15.79 -7.96
N THR A 461 -7.01 -16.54 -8.89
CA THR A 461 -6.69 -17.97 -9.06
C THR A 461 -5.32 -18.25 -9.66
N GLN A 462 -4.59 -17.21 -10.06
CA GLN A 462 -3.19 -17.36 -10.46
C GLN A 462 -2.26 -17.38 -9.25
N TYR A 463 -2.67 -16.76 -8.14
CA TYR A 463 -1.87 -16.66 -6.92
C TYR A 463 -2.10 -17.88 -6.03
N ASP A 464 -1.04 -18.30 -5.35
CA ASP A 464 -1.19 -19.13 -4.17
C ASP A 464 -1.69 -18.24 -3.03
N TYR A 465 -2.87 -18.55 -2.51
CA TYR A 465 -3.46 -17.90 -1.35
C TYR A 465 -3.69 -18.88 -0.18
N GLU A 466 -3.11 -20.08 -0.22
CA GLU A 466 -3.30 -21.14 0.79
C GLU A 466 -2.02 -21.67 1.42
N VAL A 467 -0.85 -21.44 0.79
CA VAL A 467 0.46 -21.85 1.29
C VAL A 467 0.65 -21.39 2.75
N GLN A 468 1.35 -22.22 3.52
CA GLN A 468 1.48 -22.13 4.99
C GLN A 468 0.20 -22.51 5.77
N GLY A 469 -0.92 -22.79 5.10
CA GLY A 469 -2.15 -23.31 5.71
C GLY A 469 -2.90 -22.31 6.59
N GLY A 470 -2.57 -21.02 6.52
CA GLY A 470 -3.08 -20.00 7.44
C GLY A 470 -4.34 -19.27 6.98
N THR A 471 -4.73 -19.34 5.71
CA THR A 471 -5.84 -18.54 5.17
C THR A 471 -7.20 -19.12 5.54
N VAL A 472 -7.89 -18.46 6.49
CA VAL A 472 -9.20 -18.88 7.02
C VAL A 472 -10.33 -18.32 6.17
N ILE A 473 -10.36 -16.99 6.04
CA ILE A 473 -11.23 -16.32 5.08
C ILE A 473 -10.38 -16.02 3.86
N LYS A 474 -10.73 -16.66 2.75
CA LYS A 474 -10.08 -16.58 1.45
C LYS A 474 -10.56 -15.36 0.66
N PRO A 475 -9.78 -14.90 -0.34
CA PRO A 475 -10.21 -13.82 -1.25
C PRO A 475 -11.47 -14.18 -2.04
N LEU A 476 -11.63 -15.46 -2.40
CA LEU A 476 -12.85 -15.96 -3.03
C LEU A 476 -13.72 -16.68 -2.00
N GLN A 477 -14.94 -16.19 -1.79
CA GLN A 477 -15.87 -16.70 -0.78
C GLN A 477 -17.12 -17.33 -1.42
N GLY A 478 -18.06 -17.76 -0.59
CA GLY A 478 -19.31 -18.39 -1.03
C GLY A 478 -19.22 -19.90 -1.18
N ARG A 479 -20.35 -20.53 -1.47
CA ARG A 479 -20.48 -22.00 -1.50
C ARG A 479 -19.62 -22.65 -2.58
N SER A 480 -19.50 -21.96 -3.72
CA SER A 480 -18.71 -22.38 -4.87
C SER A 480 -17.28 -21.80 -4.86
N GLY A 481 -16.89 -21.03 -3.84
CA GLY A 481 -15.55 -20.42 -3.75
C GLY A 481 -15.25 -19.46 -4.90
N ASP A 482 -16.25 -18.71 -5.37
CA ASP A 482 -16.14 -17.84 -6.56
C ASP A 482 -16.81 -16.47 -6.38
N GLY A 483 -17.27 -16.15 -5.17
CA GLY A 483 -17.79 -14.84 -4.80
C GLY A 483 -16.70 -13.89 -4.29
N PRO A 484 -16.98 -12.59 -4.15
CA PRO A 484 -16.02 -11.62 -3.61
C PRO A 484 -15.82 -11.79 -2.10
N GLY A 485 -14.97 -10.96 -1.50
CA GLY A 485 -14.79 -10.87 -0.06
C GLY A 485 -14.33 -9.47 0.36
N ASP A 486 -14.76 -9.01 1.53
CA ASP A 486 -14.39 -7.68 2.04
C ASP A 486 -12.95 -7.65 2.59
N ALA A 487 -12.54 -8.72 3.26
CA ALA A 487 -11.26 -8.85 3.95
C ALA A 487 -10.84 -10.31 4.04
N VAL A 488 -9.55 -10.54 4.23
CA VAL A 488 -9.01 -11.88 4.54
C VAL A 488 -8.84 -12.06 6.03
N VAL A 489 -8.82 -13.31 6.49
CA VAL A 489 -8.47 -13.67 7.87
C VAL A 489 -7.38 -14.72 7.84
N ILE A 490 -6.26 -14.44 8.51
CA ILE A 490 -5.09 -15.29 8.58
C ILE A 490 -4.94 -15.83 10.01
N TRP A 491 -4.78 -17.15 10.12
CA TRP A 491 -4.39 -17.89 11.31
C TRP A 491 -2.94 -18.38 11.17
N PRO A 492 -1.95 -17.62 11.67
CA PRO A 492 -0.53 -17.87 11.41
C PRO A 492 0.08 -18.98 12.27
N HIS A 493 -0.63 -20.10 12.45
CA HIS A 493 -0.25 -21.19 13.33
C HIS A 493 1.05 -21.89 12.92
N SER A 494 1.39 -21.86 11.63
CA SER A 494 2.67 -22.38 11.11
C SER A 494 3.89 -21.61 11.64
N VAL A 495 3.69 -20.37 12.10
CA VAL A 495 4.73 -19.56 12.73
C VAL A 495 4.62 -19.60 14.25
N THR A 496 3.41 -19.57 14.81
CA THR A 496 3.24 -19.59 16.27
C THR A 496 3.52 -20.95 16.90
N GLY A 497 3.33 -22.04 16.13
CA GLY A 497 3.48 -23.42 16.59
C GLY A 497 2.38 -23.90 17.56
N ASP A 498 1.36 -23.08 17.83
CA ASP A 498 0.30 -23.38 18.79
C ASP A 498 -1.03 -23.62 18.07
N LEU A 499 -1.38 -24.89 17.87
CA LEU A 499 -2.63 -25.32 17.23
C LEU A 499 -3.88 -25.11 18.11
N ASN A 500 -3.71 -24.74 19.38
CA ASN A 500 -4.82 -24.45 20.30
C ASN A 500 -5.10 -22.95 20.44
N ASP A 501 -4.21 -22.08 19.93
CA ASP A 501 -4.45 -20.64 19.87
C ASP A 501 -5.08 -20.23 18.53
N PHE A 502 -6.41 -20.14 18.52
CA PHE A 502 -7.20 -19.68 17.36
C PHE A 502 -7.17 -18.16 17.13
N ALA A 503 -6.22 -17.43 17.73
CA ALA A 503 -6.02 -16.02 17.43
C ALA A 503 -5.48 -15.85 16.01
N GLY A 504 -6.13 -14.97 15.24
CA GLY A 504 -5.71 -14.58 13.90
C GLY A 504 -5.74 -13.07 13.73
N PHE A 505 -5.54 -12.62 12.50
CA PHE A 505 -5.69 -11.22 12.14
C PHE A 505 -6.40 -11.10 10.80
N ALA A 506 -7.09 -9.97 10.59
CA ALA A 506 -7.70 -9.63 9.33
C ALA A 506 -6.92 -8.51 8.65
N ALA A 507 -6.91 -8.53 7.31
CA ALA A 507 -6.33 -7.49 6.47
C ALA A 507 -7.36 -7.02 5.43
N ALA A 508 -7.43 -5.71 5.22
CA ALA A 508 -8.33 -5.09 4.25
C ALA A 508 -7.77 -3.77 3.72
N HIS A 509 -8.41 -3.24 2.67
CA HIS A 509 -8.02 -1.99 2.03
C HIS A 509 -9.23 -1.09 1.76
N GLY A 510 -8.97 0.21 1.61
CA GLY A 510 -9.93 1.18 1.12
C GLY A 510 -9.30 2.15 0.14
N PHE A 511 -10.01 2.46 -0.95
CA PHE A 511 -9.45 3.17 -2.10
C PHE A 511 -10.53 3.91 -2.93
N ASN A 512 -10.54 5.25 -2.88
CA ASN A 512 -11.63 6.05 -3.44
C ASN A 512 -11.18 7.24 -4.33
N PRO A 513 -10.37 7.03 -5.39
CA PRO A 513 -9.88 8.14 -6.22
C PRO A 513 -10.95 8.99 -6.91
N PRO A 514 -12.15 8.49 -7.31
CA PRO A 514 -13.20 9.37 -7.86
C PRO A 514 -13.67 10.44 -6.89
N VAL A 515 -13.79 10.09 -5.60
CA VAL A 515 -14.08 11.05 -4.53
C VAL A 515 -12.94 12.05 -4.42
N GLY A 516 -11.68 11.60 -4.54
CA GLY A 516 -10.49 12.45 -4.50
C GLY A 516 -10.41 13.52 -5.59
N ARG A 517 -11.02 13.27 -6.76
CA ARG A 517 -11.15 14.30 -7.82
C ARG A 517 -12.10 15.43 -7.44
N ILE A 518 -13.03 15.18 -6.52
CA ILE A 518 -14.04 16.13 -6.07
C ILE A 518 -13.58 16.81 -4.77
N ASP A 519 -13.19 15.99 -3.78
CA ASP A 519 -12.77 16.40 -2.44
C ASP A 519 -11.71 15.43 -1.87
N PRO A 520 -10.42 15.79 -1.91
CA PRO A 520 -9.32 14.99 -1.35
C PRO A 520 -9.43 14.71 0.15
N TYR A 521 -10.06 15.58 0.93
CA TYR A 521 -10.27 15.35 2.36
C TYR A 521 -11.30 14.23 2.57
N GLN A 522 -12.42 14.27 1.84
CA GLN A 522 -13.41 13.19 1.90
C GLN A 522 -12.86 11.87 1.34
N MET A 523 -12.00 11.88 0.31
CA MET A 523 -11.32 10.67 -0.16
C MET A 523 -10.58 9.96 0.98
N ALA A 524 -9.83 10.70 1.80
CA ALA A 524 -9.13 10.11 2.93
C ALA A 524 -10.10 9.52 3.96
N LEU A 525 -11.22 10.20 4.26
CA LEU A 525 -12.24 9.65 5.15
C LEU A 525 -12.88 8.37 4.59
N TYR A 526 -13.21 8.36 3.30
CA TYR A 526 -13.79 7.21 2.60
C TYR A 526 -12.83 6.01 2.62
N SER A 527 -11.57 6.22 2.24
CA SER A 527 -10.58 5.13 2.23
C SER A 527 -10.33 4.55 3.63
N VAL A 528 -10.31 5.37 4.69
CA VAL A 528 -10.18 4.85 6.06
C VAL A 528 -11.47 4.12 6.50
N ASP A 529 -12.64 4.69 6.24
CA ASP A 529 -13.93 4.07 6.59
C ASP A 529 -14.09 2.70 5.90
N GLU A 530 -13.84 2.62 4.60
CA GLU A 530 -13.93 1.39 3.81
C GLU A 530 -12.97 0.31 4.34
N ALA A 531 -11.70 0.65 4.58
CA ALA A 531 -10.73 -0.29 5.12
C ALA A 531 -11.16 -0.84 6.50
N VAL A 532 -11.63 0.04 7.40
CA VAL A 532 -12.12 -0.37 8.74
C VAL A 532 -13.42 -1.16 8.66
N ARG A 533 -14.34 -0.76 7.77
CA ARG A 533 -15.63 -1.44 7.56
C ARG A 533 -15.45 -2.83 7.00
N ASN A 534 -14.48 -3.02 6.11
CA ASN A 534 -14.15 -4.32 5.55
C ASN A 534 -13.58 -5.27 6.61
N LEU A 535 -12.70 -4.79 7.50
CA LEU A 535 -12.27 -5.54 8.68
C LEU A 535 -13.45 -5.91 9.60
N LEU A 536 -14.41 -5.01 9.77
CA LEU A 536 -15.63 -5.28 10.55
C LEU A 536 -16.47 -6.40 9.93
N CYS A 537 -16.59 -6.47 8.60
CA CYS A 537 -17.44 -7.46 7.93
C CYS A 537 -17.01 -8.90 8.23
N VAL A 538 -15.73 -9.13 8.50
CA VAL A 538 -15.20 -10.44 8.93
C VAL A 538 -15.18 -10.65 10.44
N GLY A 539 -15.67 -9.69 11.22
CA GLY A 539 -15.74 -9.75 12.68
C GLY A 539 -14.44 -9.39 13.41
N ALA A 540 -13.50 -8.69 12.76
CA ALA A 540 -12.25 -8.29 13.39
C ALA A 540 -12.46 -7.18 14.44
N GLU A 541 -11.55 -7.09 15.43
CA GLU A 541 -11.62 -6.11 16.50
C GLU A 541 -11.16 -4.73 16.02
N VAL A 542 -12.05 -4.02 15.32
CA VAL A 542 -11.77 -2.72 14.70
C VAL A 542 -11.40 -1.61 15.70
N SER A 543 -11.69 -1.78 17.00
CA SER A 543 -11.18 -0.85 18.04
C SER A 543 -9.67 -0.96 18.28
N LYS A 544 -9.04 -2.02 17.74
CA LYS A 544 -7.60 -2.27 17.69
C LYS A 544 -7.08 -2.28 16.25
N ALA A 545 -7.79 -1.63 15.32
CA ALA A 545 -7.31 -1.51 13.95
C ALA A 545 -6.07 -0.61 13.88
N ALA A 546 -5.05 -1.04 13.14
CA ALA A 546 -3.92 -0.21 12.72
C ALA A 546 -3.98 0.00 11.21
N ILE A 547 -3.55 1.16 10.75
CA ILE A 547 -3.66 1.56 9.35
C ILE A 547 -2.31 1.99 8.76
N LEU A 548 -2.22 1.98 7.43
CA LEU A 548 -1.10 2.47 6.66
C LEU A 548 -1.59 3.42 5.58
N ASP A 549 -0.85 4.50 5.34
CA ASP A 549 -1.11 5.49 4.30
C ASP A 549 -0.16 5.33 3.11
N ASN A 550 -0.71 5.11 1.91
CA ASN A 550 0.08 5.05 0.67
C ASN A 550 -0.41 6.10 -0.32
N PHE A 551 0.30 7.24 -0.37
CA PHE A 551 -0.03 8.36 -1.23
C PHE A 551 0.62 8.21 -2.62
N CYS A 552 -0.18 8.26 -3.68
CA CYS A 552 0.30 8.38 -5.05
C CYS A 552 -0.26 9.66 -5.69
N ALA A 553 0.64 10.50 -6.20
CA ALA A 553 0.23 11.71 -6.91
C ALA A 553 1.16 12.04 -8.08
N ALA A 554 0.68 12.95 -8.94
CA ALA A 554 1.50 13.67 -9.91
C ALA A 554 2.53 14.58 -9.21
N SER A 555 3.22 15.44 -9.96
CA SER A 555 4.29 16.29 -9.42
C SER A 555 3.78 17.28 -8.35
N PRO A 556 4.28 17.21 -7.09
CA PRO A 556 3.91 18.15 -6.02
C PRO A 556 4.50 19.55 -6.23
N LYS A 557 5.29 19.75 -7.30
CA LYS A 557 5.69 21.10 -7.75
C LYS A 557 4.49 21.91 -8.23
N ASN A 558 3.40 21.26 -8.64
CA ASN A 558 2.14 21.93 -8.90
C ASN A 558 1.44 22.24 -7.55
N PRO A 559 1.19 23.53 -7.22
CA PRO A 559 0.52 23.90 -5.98
C PRO A 559 -0.86 23.25 -5.79
N GLU A 560 -1.59 22.95 -6.86
CA GLU A 560 -2.91 22.30 -6.77
C GLU A 560 -2.79 20.84 -6.32
N VAL A 561 -1.81 20.10 -6.87
CA VAL A 561 -1.50 18.72 -6.45
C VAL A 561 -1.08 18.71 -4.98
N MET A 562 -0.19 19.64 -4.60
CA MET A 562 0.25 19.79 -3.21
C MET A 562 -0.91 20.19 -2.27
N GLY A 563 -1.87 21.00 -2.75
CA GLY A 563 -3.08 21.35 -2.01
C GLY A 563 -4.00 20.16 -1.76
N GLY A 564 -4.15 19.29 -2.76
CA GLY A 564 -4.88 18.03 -2.61
C GLY A 564 -4.21 17.08 -1.61
N LEU A 565 -2.87 16.95 -1.68
CA LEU A 565 -2.10 16.16 -0.71
C LEU A 565 -2.25 16.68 0.72
N ALA A 566 -2.20 18.00 0.92
CA ALA A 566 -2.38 18.61 2.24
C ALA A 566 -3.77 18.31 2.82
N LEU A 567 -4.83 18.38 2.00
CA LEU A 567 -6.20 18.05 2.42
C LEU A 567 -6.38 16.56 2.72
N ALA A 568 -5.83 15.68 1.88
CA ALA A 568 -5.90 14.24 2.11
C ALA A 568 -5.16 13.87 3.41
N ALA A 569 -4.01 14.48 3.70
CA ALA A 569 -3.29 14.30 4.96
C ALA A 569 -4.08 14.81 6.18
N GLU A 570 -4.77 15.95 6.07
CA GLU A 570 -5.71 16.40 7.12
C GLU A 570 -6.86 15.40 7.34
N GLY A 571 -7.43 14.87 6.25
CA GLY A 571 -8.49 13.86 6.33
C GLY A 571 -8.01 12.56 6.97
N CYS A 572 -6.81 12.09 6.64
CA CYS A 572 -6.17 10.94 7.28
C CYS A 572 -6.04 11.14 8.79
N HIS A 573 -5.55 12.31 9.22
CA HIS A 573 -5.44 12.63 10.65
C HIS A 573 -6.80 12.53 11.34
N ASP A 574 -7.83 13.17 10.79
CA ASP A 574 -9.15 13.22 11.43
C ASP A 574 -9.84 11.86 11.46
N ALA A 575 -9.70 11.06 10.39
CA ALA A 575 -10.20 9.70 10.32
C ALA A 575 -9.50 8.79 11.34
N ALA A 576 -8.17 8.80 11.39
CA ALA A 576 -7.39 8.03 12.36
C ALA A 576 -7.81 8.34 13.80
N MET A 577 -7.97 9.63 14.12
CA MET A 577 -8.43 10.08 15.44
C MET A 577 -9.86 9.61 15.75
N ALA A 578 -10.76 9.62 14.77
CA ALA A 578 -12.15 9.22 14.96
C ALA A 578 -12.30 7.70 15.17
N TYR A 579 -11.70 6.89 14.30
CA TYR A 579 -11.75 5.43 14.41
C TYR A 579 -10.83 4.88 15.51
N GLY A 580 -9.94 5.72 16.06
CA GLY A 580 -8.96 5.30 17.04
C GLY A 580 -7.89 4.39 16.44
N ALA A 581 -7.65 4.51 15.14
CA ALA A 581 -6.78 3.65 14.35
C ALA A 581 -5.46 4.38 14.01
N PRO A 582 -4.35 4.07 14.70
CA PRO A 582 -3.06 4.69 14.44
C PRO A 582 -2.46 4.26 13.09
N PHE A 583 -1.76 5.18 12.45
CA PHE A 583 -0.84 4.87 11.36
C PHE A 583 0.42 4.23 11.93
N ILE A 584 0.77 3.03 11.46
CA ILE A 584 1.96 2.29 11.93
C ILE A 584 3.12 2.30 10.92
N SER A 585 2.78 2.47 9.64
CA SER A 585 3.69 2.51 8.50
C SER A 585 2.99 3.21 7.33
N GLY A 586 3.69 3.46 6.24
CA GLY A 586 3.17 4.11 5.04
C GLY A 586 4.23 4.26 3.97
N LYS A 587 3.84 4.84 2.84
CA LYS A 587 4.71 5.22 1.72
C LYS A 587 4.13 6.38 0.93
N ASP A 588 5.00 7.07 0.20
CA ASP A 588 4.59 8.02 -0.82
C ASP A 588 5.32 7.77 -2.15
N SER A 589 4.59 8.00 -3.24
CA SER A 589 5.09 7.98 -4.61
C SER A 589 4.58 9.21 -5.34
N PHE A 590 5.51 10.10 -5.70
CA PHE A 590 5.22 11.32 -6.43
C PHE A 590 5.76 11.26 -7.86
N TYR A 591 5.47 12.30 -8.65
CA TYR A 591 5.92 12.40 -10.04
C TYR A 591 5.34 11.32 -10.98
N ASN A 592 4.17 10.78 -10.62
CA ASN A 592 3.39 9.86 -11.45
C ASN A 592 2.65 10.67 -12.55
N GLN A 593 3.38 11.11 -13.56
CA GLN A 593 2.83 11.78 -14.73
C GLN A 593 3.75 11.61 -15.93
N SER A 594 3.15 11.47 -17.12
CA SER A 594 3.89 11.35 -18.39
C SER A 594 3.29 12.27 -19.45
N LYS A 595 3.90 12.33 -20.64
CA LYS A 595 3.33 13.07 -21.77
C LYS A 595 2.45 12.14 -22.62
N ASP A 596 1.27 12.61 -23.00
CA ASP A 596 0.39 11.92 -23.96
C ASP A 596 0.96 11.95 -25.39
N ALA A 597 0.29 11.29 -26.34
CA ALA A 597 0.69 11.27 -27.74
C ALA A 597 0.72 12.66 -28.42
N ALA A 598 0.05 13.66 -27.83
CA ALA A 598 0.07 15.06 -28.27
C ALA A 598 1.12 15.90 -27.51
N GLY A 599 1.92 15.30 -26.63
CA GLY A 599 2.95 15.97 -25.85
C GLY A 599 2.45 16.72 -24.61
N ARG A 600 1.16 16.61 -24.26
CA ARG A 600 0.57 17.25 -23.08
C ARG A 600 0.80 16.42 -21.83
N GLN A 601 0.93 17.07 -20.68
CA GLN A 601 1.07 16.37 -19.39
C GLN A 601 -0.20 15.57 -19.09
N TYR A 602 0.00 14.31 -18.69
CA TYR A 602 -1.03 13.34 -18.37
C TYR A 602 -0.80 12.85 -16.92
N PRO A 603 -1.31 13.60 -15.93
CA PRO A 603 -1.14 13.26 -14.51
C PRO A 603 -2.11 12.17 -14.07
N ILE A 604 -1.68 11.32 -13.15
CA ILE A 604 -2.62 10.45 -12.43
C ILE A 604 -3.57 11.27 -11.56
N PRO A 605 -4.77 10.74 -11.25
CA PRO A 605 -5.57 11.23 -10.13
C PRO A 605 -4.80 11.09 -8.83
N LEU A 606 -4.99 12.04 -7.90
CA LEU A 606 -4.55 11.86 -6.52
C LEU A 606 -5.18 10.57 -5.99
N SER A 607 -4.35 9.66 -5.52
CA SER A 607 -4.73 8.30 -5.14
C SER A 607 -4.19 8.01 -3.75
N LEU A 608 -5.05 7.48 -2.87
CA LEU A 608 -4.70 7.15 -1.50
C LEU A 608 -5.25 5.77 -1.18
N LEU A 609 -4.33 4.80 -1.04
CA LEU A 609 -4.63 3.48 -0.54
C LEU A 609 -4.42 3.47 0.97
N ILE A 610 -5.50 3.20 1.70
CA ILE A 610 -5.44 2.87 3.12
C ILE A 610 -5.45 1.36 3.24
N SER A 611 -4.43 0.80 3.87
CA SER A 611 -4.40 -0.63 4.24
C SER A 611 -4.57 -0.75 5.74
N ALA A 612 -5.31 -1.76 6.20
CA ALA A 612 -5.66 -1.90 7.61
C ALA A 612 -5.49 -3.33 8.10
N LEU A 613 -5.09 -3.46 9.36
CA LEU A 613 -5.02 -4.72 10.10
C LEU A 613 -5.82 -4.62 11.40
N ALA A 614 -6.50 -5.70 11.77
CA ALA A 614 -7.10 -5.83 13.10
C ALA A 614 -7.02 -7.28 13.60
N PRO A 615 -6.90 -7.50 14.91
CA PRO A 615 -6.88 -8.85 15.46
C PRO A 615 -8.25 -9.51 15.38
N VAL A 616 -8.25 -10.81 15.11
CA VAL A 616 -9.42 -11.70 15.18
C VAL A 616 -9.18 -12.64 16.36
N GLU A 617 -9.98 -12.50 17.41
CA GLU A 617 -9.77 -13.20 18.69
C GLU A 617 -9.93 -14.73 18.56
N ASP A 618 -10.86 -15.16 17.72
CA ASP A 618 -11.14 -16.57 17.41
C ASP A 618 -11.57 -16.68 15.96
N ILE A 619 -10.66 -17.14 15.12
CA ILE A 619 -10.85 -17.27 13.66
C ILE A 619 -12.05 -18.15 13.27
N ARG A 620 -12.51 -19.05 14.14
CA ARG A 620 -13.66 -19.94 13.87
C ARG A 620 -15.00 -19.20 13.87
N LYS A 621 -15.00 -17.96 14.37
CA LYS A 621 -16.18 -17.08 14.43
C LYS A 621 -16.16 -16.00 13.35
N ALA A 622 -15.20 -16.04 12.44
CA ALA A 622 -15.10 -15.08 11.36
C ALA A 622 -16.33 -15.19 10.42
N VAL A 623 -16.78 -14.05 9.91
CA VAL A 623 -18.02 -13.92 9.12
C VAL A 623 -17.68 -13.72 7.64
N THR A 624 -18.48 -14.30 6.75
CA THR A 624 -18.30 -14.18 5.28
C THR A 624 -19.50 -13.51 4.62
N ILE A 625 -19.38 -13.12 3.37
CA ILE A 625 -20.40 -12.29 2.68
C ILE A 625 -21.66 -13.05 2.28
N ASN A 626 -21.54 -14.35 2.01
CA ASN A 626 -22.56 -15.10 1.30
C ASN A 626 -23.75 -15.41 2.21
N PHE A 627 -24.98 -15.25 1.70
CA PHE A 627 -26.16 -15.66 2.46
C PHE A 627 -26.06 -17.13 2.88
N LYS A 628 -26.54 -17.43 4.09
CA LYS A 628 -26.37 -18.72 4.78
C LYS A 628 -27.66 -19.53 4.77
N GLU A 629 -28.79 -18.91 5.09
CA GLU A 629 -30.02 -19.67 5.34
C GLU A 629 -31.29 -18.93 4.92
N ALA A 630 -32.17 -19.63 4.19
CA ALA A 630 -33.46 -19.10 3.78
C ALA A 630 -34.36 -18.80 5.00
N GLY A 631 -35.01 -17.65 4.98
CA GLY A 631 -35.87 -17.18 6.07
C GLY A 631 -35.13 -16.33 7.12
N ASN A 632 -33.80 -16.29 7.12
CA ASN A 632 -33.06 -15.33 7.94
C ASN A 632 -33.40 -13.89 7.53
N PRO A 633 -33.63 -12.98 8.50
CA PRO A 633 -33.86 -11.58 8.22
C PRO A 633 -32.58 -10.88 7.72
N VAL A 634 -32.75 -10.00 6.73
CA VAL A 634 -31.69 -9.17 6.17
C VAL A 634 -31.85 -7.74 6.66
N TYR A 635 -30.75 -7.15 7.13
CA TYR A 635 -30.68 -5.80 7.69
C TYR A 635 -29.66 -4.94 6.94
N LEU A 636 -29.96 -3.65 6.82
CA LEU A 636 -28.99 -2.61 6.47
C LEU A 636 -28.61 -1.85 7.74
N ALA A 637 -27.31 -1.81 8.03
CA ALA A 637 -26.73 -0.89 8.98
C ALA A 637 -26.21 0.36 8.27
N GLY A 638 -26.42 1.53 8.86
CA GLY A 638 -26.02 2.83 8.29
C GLY A 638 -27.15 3.53 7.55
N ILE A 639 -26.89 4.76 7.09
CA ILE A 639 -27.90 5.63 6.47
C ILE A 639 -27.56 5.86 5.01
N SER A 640 -28.49 5.57 4.09
CA SER A 640 -28.36 5.92 2.68
C SER A 640 -28.49 7.43 2.48
N ARG A 641 -27.47 8.05 1.87
CA ARG A 641 -27.37 9.51 1.74
C ARG A 641 -27.46 9.98 0.30
N LYS A 642 -27.76 11.26 0.17
CA LYS A 642 -27.84 12.00 -1.09
C LYS A 642 -26.48 12.09 -1.79
N GLY A 643 -26.52 12.00 -3.13
CA GLY A 643 -25.36 12.23 -4.00
C GLY A 643 -24.84 10.95 -4.67
N LEU A 644 -24.47 11.09 -5.95
CA LEU A 644 -23.89 10.04 -6.78
C LEU A 644 -22.49 10.40 -7.27
N GLY A 645 -21.93 11.53 -6.83
CA GLY A 645 -20.62 12.00 -7.24
C GLY A 645 -19.52 10.99 -6.92
N GLY A 646 -18.75 10.64 -7.95
CA GLY A 646 -17.68 9.65 -7.84
C GLY A 646 -18.12 8.18 -7.87
N SER A 647 -19.42 7.89 -7.97
CA SER A 647 -19.90 6.51 -8.05
C SER A 647 -19.67 5.88 -9.42
N VAL A 648 -19.60 4.55 -9.47
CA VAL A 648 -19.58 3.80 -10.74
C VAL A 648 -20.88 3.99 -11.51
N TYR A 649 -22.00 4.22 -10.80
CA TYR A 649 -23.25 4.63 -11.44
C TYR A 649 -23.06 5.93 -12.23
N GLU A 650 -22.46 6.95 -11.63
CA GLU A 650 -22.24 8.25 -12.28
C GLU A 650 -21.27 8.13 -13.46
N GLU A 651 -20.26 7.27 -13.36
CA GLU A 651 -19.36 6.95 -14.47
C GLU A 651 -20.12 6.41 -15.70
N ILE A 652 -21.07 5.49 -15.49
CA ILE A 652 -21.89 4.90 -16.57
C ILE A 652 -23.00 5.85 -17.05
N ALA A 653 -23.54 6.64 -16.12
CA ALA A 653 -24.69 7.50 -16.36
C ALA A 653 -24.33 8.85 -16.98
N GLY A 654 -23.15 9.39 -16.67
CA GLY A 654 -22.61 10.64 -17.20
C GLY A 654 -23.52 11.85 -16.94
N THR A 655 -24.14 11.94 -15.76
CA THR A 655 -25.13 12.99 -15.47
C THR A 655 -24.49 14.33 -15.07
N GLY A 656 -23.20 14.32 -14.75
CA GLY A 656 -22.46 15.45 -14.19
C GLY A 656 -22.73 15.70 -12.71
N ASP A 657 -23.20 14.68 -11.97
CA ASP A 657 -23.36 14.77 -10.51
C ASP A 657 -21.97 14.74 -9.85
N ASN A 658 -21.66 15.75 -9.03
CA ASN A 658 -20.45 15.75 -8.21
C ASN A 658 -20.77 15.92 -6.71
N LEU A 659 -22.04 15.72 -6.31
CA LEU A 659 -22.39 15.70 -4.91
C LEU A 659 -21.93 14.38 -4.27
N ILE A 660 -20.99 14.50 -3.33
CA ILE A 660 -20.50 13.38 -2.52
C ILE A 660 -21.27 13.29 -1.20
N SER A 661 -21.41 12.07 -0.68
CA SER A 661 -21.99 11.82 0.65
C SER A 661 -20.92 11.95 1.73
N ALA A 662 -21.05 12.88 2.67
CA ALA A 662 -20.03 13.02 3.71
C ALA A 662 -19.94 11.81 4.65
N VAL A 663 -18.72 11.42 5.04
CA VAL A 663 -18.49 10.41 6.10
C VAL A 663 -18.78 11.03 7.46
N LEU A 664 -19.79 10.52 8.17
CA LEU A 664 -20.11 10.95 9.54
C LEU A 664 -19.42 10.03 10.56
N MET A 665 -18.12 10.22 10.74
CA MET A 665 -17.24 9.28 11.47
C MET A 665 -17.72 8.93 12.88
N LYS A 666 -18.25 9.89 13.65
CA LYS A 666 -18.76 9.63 15.02
C LYS A 666 -19.94 8.65 15.02
N GLU A 667 -20.81 8.75 14.01
CA GLU A 667 -21.95 7.84 13.85
C GLU A 667 -21.47 6.47 13.38
N ALA A 668 -20.52 6.43 12.44
CA ALA A 668 -19.90 5.20 11.93
C ALA A 668 -19.24 4.39 13.05
N VAL A 669 -18.40 5.01 13.87
CA VAL A 669 -17.70 4.36 14.99
C VAL A 669 -18.69 3.76 15.99
N ARG A 670 -19.75 4.49 16.34
CA ARG A 670 -20.80 3.99 17.25
C ARG A 670 -21.55 2.80 16.64
N LEU A 671 -21.84 2.87 15.34
CA LEU A 671 -22.49 1.79 14.60
C LEU A 671 -21.61 0.54 14.57
N TYR A 672 -20.32 0.68 14.23
CA TYR A 672 -19.37 -0.42 14.09
C TYR A 672 -19.15 -1.15 15.42
N ALA A 673 -19.04 -0.42 16.53
CA ALA A 673 -18.93 -1.02 17.85
C ALA A 673 -20.14 -1.91 18.20
N ALA A 674 -21.35 -1.49 17.82
CA ALA A 674 -22.56 -2.29 18.06
C ALA A 674 -22.66 -3.51 17.13
N VAL A 675 -22.33 -3.34 15.85
CA VAL A 675 -22.30 -4.44 14.86
C VAL A 675 -21.27 -5.49 15.28
N LEU A 676 -20.05 -5.08 15.65
CA LEU A 676 -19.02 -6.00 16.13
C LEU A 676 -19.49 -6.78 17.36
N LYS A 677 -20.16 -6.10 18.30
CA LYS A 677 -20.73 -6.75 19.48
C LYS A 677 -21.82 -7.78 19.12
N ALA A 678 -22.62 -7.51 18.08
CA ALA A 678 -23.60 -8.46 17.57
C ALA A 678 -22.92 -9.68 16.91
N MET A 679 -21.90 -9.45 16.09
CA MET A 679 -21.09 -10.51 15.47
C MET A 679 -20.43 -11.40 16.52
N LYS A 680 -19.80 -10.82 17.55
CA LYS A 680 -19.18 -11.57 18.66
C LYS A 680 -20.17 -12.43 19.45
N ARG A 681 -21.46 -12.09 19.46
CA ARG A 681 -22.53 -12.88 20.08
C ARG A 681 -23.13 -13.94 19.16
N GLY A 682 -22.64 -14.07 17.93
CA GLY A 682 -23.16 -15.00 16.92
C GLY A 682 -24.54 -14.61 16.40
N PHE A 683 -24.90 -13.31 16.44
CA PHE A 683 -26.19 -12.85 15.93
C PHE A 683 -26.19 -12.64 14.42
N VAL A 684 -25.01 -12.39 13.84
CA VAL A 684 -24.83 -12.10 12.41
C VAL A 684 -24.25 -13.34 11.74
N ALA A 685 -24.95 -13.85 10.72
CA ALA A 685 -24.57 -15.04 9.96
C ALA A 685 -23.69 -14.71 8.74
N ALA A 686 -23.97 -13.56 8.11
CA ALA A 686 -23.22 -13.03 6.99
C ALA A 686 -23.21 -11.49 7.06
N ALA A 687 -22.15 -10.87 6.55
CA ALA A 687 -22.05 -9.42 6.44
C ALA A 687 -21.24 -9.04 5.20
N HIS A 688 -21.62 -7.94 4.55
CA HIS A 688 -20.92 -7.41 3.39
C HIS A 688 -21.06 -5.89 3.35
N ASP A 689 -19.97 -5.19 3.03
CA ASP A 689 -19.95 -3.73 2.98
C ASP A 689 -20.76 -3.18 1.78
N VAL A 690 -21.25 -1.93 1.90
CA VAL A 690 -21.87 -1.22 0.77
C VAL A 690 -20.88 -0.20 0.23
N SER A 691 -20.20 -0.60 -0.84
CA SER A 691 -19.12 0.12 -1.54
C SER A 691 -19.52 0.38 -3.01
N GLN A 692 -18.67 0.04 -3.99
CA GLN A 692 -18.86 0.37 -5.40
C GLN A 692 -20.14 -0.30 -5.96
N GLY A 693 -20.95 0.47 -6.69
CA GLY A 693 -22.24 0.01 -7.22
C GLY A 693 -23.41 0.01 -6.22
N GLY A 694 -23.14 0.24 -4.93
CA GLY A 694 -24.14 0.47 -3.89
C GLY A 694 -24.95 -0.78 -3.49
N LEU A 695 -26.06 -0.54 -2.81
CA LEU A 695 -26.85 -1.56 -2.12
C LEU A 695 -27.30 -2.72 -3.03
N ALA A 696 -27.69 -2.42 -4.27
CA ALA A 696 -28.18 -3.44 -5.19
C ALA A 696 -27.07 -4.42 -5.64
N VAL A 697 -25.84 -3.93 -5.79
CA VAL A 697 -24.67 -4.76 -6.12
C VAL A 697 -24.30 -5.62 -4.92
N THR A 698 -24.13 -5.03 -3.73
CA THR A 698 -23.87 -5.76 -2.47
C THR A 698 -24.85 -6.91 -2.27
N LEU A 699 -26.16 -6.65 -2.42
CA LEU A 699 -27.19 -7.68 -2.25
C LEU A 699 -27.12 -8.78 -3.32
N SER A 700 -26.72 -8.43 -4.54
CA SER A 700 -26.50 -9.41 -5.61
C SER A 700 -25.33 -10.32 -5.26
N GLU A 701 -24.22 -9.74 -4.81
CA GLU A 701 -23.00 -10.45 -4.39
C GLU A 701 -23.25 -11.41 -3.23
N MET A 702 -23.96 -10.96 -2.19
CA MET A 702 -24.36 -11.83 -1.08
C MET A 702 -25.26 -13.00 -1.56
N ALA A 703 -26.21 -12.70 -2.45
CA ALA A 703 -27.19 -13.67 -2.94
C ALA A 703 -26.57 -14.76 -3.81
N PHE A 704 -25.84 -14.39 -4.87
CA PHE A 704 -25.25 -15.38 -5.78
C PHE A 704 -24.05 -16.13 -5.18
N SER A 705 -23.40 -15.57 -4.16
CA SER A 705 -22.33 -16.27 -3.42
C SER A 705 -22.92 -17.28 -2.43
N GLY A 706 -24.13 -17.00 -1.93
CA GLY A 706 -24.89 -17.90 -1.05
C GLY A 706 -25.70 -18.95 -1.80
N GLU A 707 -25.91 -18.75 -3.11
CA GLU A 707 -26.84 -19.53 -3.94
C GLU A 707 -28.27 -19.50 -3.37
N LEU A 708 -28.64 -18.34 -2.81
CA LEU A 708 -29.92 -18.06 -2.16
C LEU A 708 -30.42 -16.69 -2.62
N GLY A 709 -31.68 -16.59 -3.02
CA GLY A 709 -32.29 -15.31 -3.36
C GLY A 709 -32.63 -14.49 -2.12
N ALA A 710 -33.26 -13.34 -2.34
CA ALA A 710 -33.75 -12.50 -1.27
C ALA A 710 -34.96 -11.69 -1.74
N LYS A 711 -35.90 -11.44 -0.82
CA LYS A 711 -36.99 -10.50 -1.05
C LYS A 711 -36.91 -9.37 -0.03
N LEU A 712 -36.82 -8.16 -0.56
CA LEU A 712 -36.36 -6.99 0.17
C LEU A 712 -37.28 -5.80 -0.14
N TYR A 713 -37.42 -4.94 0.87
CA TYR A 713 -38.27 -3.77 0.90
C TYR A 713 -37.38 -2.56 1.17
N ALA A 714 -36.99 -1.87 0.10
CA ALA A 714 -36.06 -0.74 0.14
C ALA A 714 -36.57 0.43 1.01
N GLY A 715 -37.90 0.56 1.17
CA GLY A 715 -38.51 1.52 2.10
C GLY A 715 -38.19 1.27 3.57
N GLY A 716 -37.69 0.07 3.92
CA GLY A 716 -37.20 -0.25 5.25
C GLY A 716 -35.82 0.35 5.54
N ALA A 717 -35.01 0.68 4.54
CA ALA A 717 -33.67 1.22 4.73
C ALA A 717 -33.69 2.54 5.53
N ALA A 718 -32.72 2.72 6.43
CA ALA A 718 -32.48 4.05 6.99
C ALA A 718 -31.91 4.94 5.88
N ALA A 719 -32.57 6.06 5.60
CA ALA A 719 -32.22 6.95 4.50
C ALA A 719 -32.50 8.41 4.86
N GLU A 720 -31.79 9.32 4.20
CA GLU A 720 -32.14 10.75 4.22
C GLU A 720 -33.51 10.99 3.57
N LYS A 721 -34.19 12.07 3.99
CA LYS A 721 -35.47 12.46 3.40
C LYS A 721 -35.30 12.77 1.91
N GLU A 722 -36.29 12.36 1.12
CA GLU A 722 -36.37 12.63 -0.34
C GLU A 722 -35.19 12.04 -1.13
N LEU A 723 -34.70 10.87 -0.70
CA LEU A 723 -33.74 10.10 -1.48
C LEU A 723 -34.43 9.54 -2.74
N SER A 724 -33.78 9.66 -3.90
CA SER A 724 -34.28 9.02 -5.11
C SER A 724 -34.11 7.51 -5.06
N GLU A 725 -34.90 6.77 -5.85
CA GLU A 725 -34.77 5.32 -5.99
C GLU A 725 -33.36 4.92 -6.45
N THR A 726 -32.77 5.71 -7.35
CA THR A 726 -31.41 5.51 -7.86
C THR A 726 -30.37 5.68 -6.77
N GLU A 727 -30.44 6.73 -5.96
CA GLU A 727 -29.53 6.93 -4.82
C GLU A 727 -29.68 5.84 -3.76
N LEU A 728 -30.91 5.35 -3.55
CA LEU A 728 -31.17 4.27 -2.61
C LEU A 728 -30.54 2.94 -3.05
N LEU A 729 -30.62 2.62 -4.35
CA LEU A 729 -30.12 1.35 -4.91
C LEU A 729 -28.62 1.39 -5.24
N PHE A 730 -28.15 2.48 -5.83
CA PHE A 730 -26.82 2.58 -6.45
C PHE A 730 -25.93 3.68 -5.86
N GLY A 731 -26.44 4.45 -4.89
CA GLY A 731 -25.60 5.40 -4.17
C GLY A 731 -24.53 4.67 -3.36
N GLU A 732 -23.31 5.18 -3.40
CA GLU A 732 -22.12 4.62 -2.73
C GLU A 732 -21.82 5.39 -1.43
N SER A 733 -22.88 5.76 -0.71
CA SER A 733 -22.73 6.46 0.58
C SER A 733 -22.01 5.57 1.61
N PRO A 734 -21.02 6.13 2.34
CA PRO A 734 -20.12 5.38 3.22
C PRO A 734 -20.82 4.93 4.50
N SER A 735 -20.12 4.15 5.31
CA SER A 735 -20.58 3.69 6.63
C SER A 735 -21.86 2.85 6.63
N ARG A 736 -22.05 2.09 5.56
CA ARG A 736 -23.16 1.14 5.38
C ARG A 736 -22.67 -0.28 5.13
N LEU A 737 -23.36 -1.26 5.71
CA LEU A 737 -23.12 -2.69 5.45
C LEU A 737 -24.43 -3.47 5.60
N VAL A 738 -24.57 -4.54 4.82
CA VAL A 738 -25.70 -5.46 4.88
C VAL A 738 -25.35 -6.62 5.80
N MET A 739 -26.31 -7.08 6.59
CA MET A 739 -26.16 -8.22 7.48
C MET A 739 -27.32 -9.20 7.29
N GLU A 740 -27.00 -10.48 7.21
CA GLU A 740 -27.94 -11.55 7.51
C GLU A 740 -27.89 -11.84 9.01
N VAL A 741 -29.04 -11.76 9.68
CA VAL A 741 -29.14 -12.02 11.12
C VAL A 741 -29.74 -13.42 11.32
N VAL A 742 -29.18 -14.19 12.25
CA VAL A 742 -29.70 -15.52 12.61
C VAL A 742 -31.12 -15.34 13.17
N LYS A 743 -32.10 -15.99 12.54
CA LYS A 743 -33.54 -15.78 12.82
C LYS A 743 -33.89 -15.98 14.29
N GLU A 744 -33.36 -17.00 14.94
CA GLU A 744 -33.61 -17.33 16.35
C GLU A 744 -33.04 -16.28 17.30
N LYS A 745 -32.09 -15.46 16.82
CA LYS A 745 -31.40 -14.40 17.58
C LYS A 745 -31.89 -13.00 17.24
N GLU A 746 -32.83 -12.83 16.30
CA GLU A 746 -33.30 -11.53 15.81
C GLU A 746 -33.79 -10.62 16.95
N GLN A 747 -34.50 -11.16 17.94
CA GLN A 747 -34.99 -10.37 19.09
C GLN A 747 -33.86 -9.84 19.97
N GLU A 748 -32.83 -10.65 20.22
CA GLU A 748 -31.66 -10.25 21.02
C GLU A 748 -30.80 -9.23 20.24
N PHE A 749 -30.67 -9.43 18.93
CA PHE A 749 -30.04 -8.51 18.01
C PHE A 749 -30.70 -7.13 18.06
N LEU A 750 -32.03 -7.07 17.89
CA LEU A 750 -32.79 -5.81 17.92
C LEU A 750 -32.67 -5.06 19.25
N LYS A 751 -32.64 -5.78 20.37
CA LYS A 751 -32.38 -5.17 21.69
C LYS A 751 -30.98 -4.55 21.75
N LEU A 752 -29.97 -5.23 21.20
CA LEU A 752 -28.59 -4.77 21.22
C LEU A 752 -28.37 -3.52 20.35
N VAL A 753 -29.00 -3.47 19.18
CA VAL A 753 -28.81 -2.37 18.20
C VAL A 753 -29.86 -1.25 18.34
N LYS A 754 -30.66 -1.27 19.40
CA LYS A 754 -31.75 -0.31 19.62
C LYS A 754 -31.22 1.14 19.58
N GLY A 755 -31.92 1.98 18.82
CA GLY A 755 -31.58 3.40 18.67
C GLY A 755 -30.48 3.70 17.64
N LEU A 756 -29.94 2.69 16.97
CA LEU A 756 -29.01 2.85 15.85
C LEU A 756 -29.75 2.81 14.50
N PRO A 757 -29.15 3.36 13.43
CA PRO A 757 -29.70 3.28 12.08
C PRO A 757 -29.47 1.89 11.49
N ILE A 758 -30.05 0.87 12.13
CA ILE A 758 -30.07 -0.50 11.63
C ILE A 758 -31.52 -0.86 11.38
N ARG A 759 -31.84 -1.26 10.15
CA ARG A 759 -33.21 -1.50 9.71
C ARG A 759 -33.33 -2.76 8.87
N LYS A 760 -34.43 -3.47 9.07
CA LYS A 760 -34.75 -4.68 8.33
C LYS A 760 -35.12 -4.31 6.90
N LEU A 761 -34.45 -4.94 5.95
CA LEU A 761 -34.79 -4.85 4.53
C LEU A 761 -35.74 -5.98 4.14
N GLY A 762 -35.61 -7.17 4.71
CA GLY A 762 -36.45 -8.30 4.31
C GLY A 762 -35.89 -9.61 4.81
N PHE A 763 -35.81 -10.61 3.94
CA PHE A 763 -35.36 -11.95 4.29
C PHE A 763 -34.73 -12.68 3.09
N VAL A 764 -33.86 -13.62 3.41
CA VAL A 764 -33.26 -14.58 2.46
C VAL A 764 -34.34 -15.57 1.99
N ARG A 765 -34.23 -16.05 0.76
CA ARG A 765 -35.17 -16.98 0.10
C ARG A 765 -34.42 -18.15 -0.53
N LEU A 766 -35.10 -19.30 -0.59
CA LEU A 766 -34.60 -20.47 -1.32
C LEU A 766 -34.70 -20.28 -2.84
N GLU A 767 -35.76 -19.62 -3.31
CA GLU A 767 -35.89 -19.26 -4.73
C GLU A 767 -34.69 -18.38 -5.14
N PRO A 768 -33.98 -18.69 -6.24
CA PRO A 768 -32.75 -18.01 -6.66
C PRO A 768 -33.06 -16.66 -7.34
N VAL A 769 -33.87 -15.83 -6.70
CA VAL A 769 -34.34 -14.55 -7.23
C VAL A 769 -34.05 -13.44 -6.24
N LEU A 770 -33.47 -12.34 -6.73
CA LEU A 770 -33.34 -11.10 -5.99
C LEU A 770 -34.54 -10.20 -6.35
N ASP A 771 -35.46 -9.95 -5.41
CA ASP A 771 -36.65 -9.10 -5.56
C ASP A 771 -36.57 -7.91 -4.60
N ILE A 772 -36.45 -6.69 -5.14
CA ILE A 772 -36.36 -5.45 -4.36
C ILE A 772 -37.57 -4.56 -4.69
N GLN A 773 -38.32 -4.20 -3.66
CA GLN A 773 -39.58 -3.44 -3.75
C GLN A 773 -39.51 -2.15 -2.94
N LEU A 774 -40.26 -1.13 -3.35
CA LEU A 774 -40.46 0.11 -2.60
C LEU A 774 -41.97 0.38 -2.53
N GLY A 775 -42.57 0.11 -1.37
CA GLY A 775 -44.03 -0.03 -1.27
C GLY A 775 -44.50 -1.16 -2.19
N ASP A 776 -45.54 -0.90 -2.97
CA ASP A 776 -46.08 -1.86 -3.96
C ASP A 776 -45.31 -1.84 -5.30
N LYS A 777 -44.38 -0.90 -5.48
CA LYS A 777 -43.59 -0.78 -6.70
C LYS A 777 -42.40 -1.74 -6.65
N ARG A 778 -42.32 -2.65 -7.61
CA ARG A 778 -41.12 -3.46 -7.82
C ARG A 778 -40.04 -2.62 -8.50
N LEU A 779 -38.90 -2.45 -7.82
CA LEU A 779 -37.75 -1.73 -8.38
C LEU A 779 -36.88 -2.67 -9.22
N LEU A 780 -36.65 -3.90 -8.74
CA LEU A 780 -35.80 -4.91 -9.35
C LEU A 780 -36.38 -6.31 -9.09
N ARG A 781 -36.33 -7.20 -10.09
CA ARG A 781 -36.50 -8.65 -9.90
C ARG A 781 -35.69 -9.38 -10.97
N GLU A 782 -34.77 -10.25 -10.57
CA GLU A 782 -33.96 -11.03 -11.51
C GLU A 782 -33.45 -12.33 -10.89
N ASP A 783 -33.19 -13.33 -11.73
CA ASP A 783 -32.50 -14.57 -11.36
C ASP A 783 -31.03 -14.27 -10.98
N ILE A 784 -30.61 -14.72 -9.79
CA ILE A 784 -29.26 -14.46 -9.27
C ILE A 784 -28.17 -15.12 -10.13
N ASN A 785 -28.48 -16.17 -10.88
CA ASN A 785 -27.53 -16.82 -11.81
C ASN A 785 -27.26 -15.96 -13.04
N ILE A 786 -28.28 -15.22 -13.52
CA ILE A 786 -28.08 -14.24 -14.60
C ILE A 786 -27.20 -13.10 -14.10
N LEU A 787 -27.45 -12.60 -12.89
CA LEU A 787 -26.62 -11.56 -12.26
C LEU A 787 -25.17 -12.05 -12.07
N LYS A 788 -24.99 -13.27 -11.57
CA LYS A 788 -23.67 -13.91 -11.40
C LYS A 788 -22.95 -14.07 -12.75
N GLY A 789 -23.65 -14.51 -13.79
CA GLY A 789 -23.06 -14.68 -15.13
C GLY A 789 -22.51 -13.37 -15.71
N LEU A 790 -23.20 -12.24 -15.47
CA LEU A 790 -22.71 -10.92 -15.87
C LEU A 790 -21.51 -10.46 -15.01
N TRP A 791 -21.57 -10.71 -13.70
CA TRP A 791 -20.50 -10.36 -12.77
C TRP A 791 -19.23 -11.19 -12.99
N LYS A 792 -19.34 -12.47 -13.38
CA LYS A 792 -18.20 -13.37 -13.67
C LYS A 792 -17.48 -13.07 -14.98
N ARG A 793 -17.71 -11.90 -15.60
CA ARG A 793 -16.91 -11.43 -16.72
C ARG A 793 -15.43 -11.44 -16.33
N GLU A 794 -14.63 -12.21 -17.07
CA GLU A 794 -13.20 -12.30 -16.83
C GLU A 794 -12.48 -11.03 -17.29
N LEU A 795 -11.45 -10.63 -16.54
CA LEU A 795 -10.60 -9.49 -16.85
C LEU A 795 -9.36 -9.88 -17.67
N LEU A 796 -8.92 -11.14 -17.58
CA LEU A 796 -7.68 -11.67 -18.16
C LEU A 796 -7.92 -12.79 -19.15
#